data_AF-A0A3D1IPS2-F1
#
_entry.id   AF-A0A3D1IPS2-F1
#
_cell.length_a   1.000
_cell.length_b   1.000
_cell.length_c   1.000
_cell.angle_alpha   90.00
_cell.angle_beta   90.00
_cell.angle_gamma   90.00
#
_symmetry.space_group_name_H-M   'P 1'
#
loop_
_entity.id
_entity.type
_entity.pdbx_description
1 polymer ?
#
loop_
_entity_poly.entity_id
_entity_poly.type
_entity_poly.pdbx_seq_one_letter_code
_entity_poly.pdbx_strand_id
1 'polypeptide(L)'
;MKTVRQILLMLASVGSLSAAETPITESTDWGLTGIRTPLEEYGLTIGDVTVSRIFNPVGQLRPEDTVLISRRLTQITNPWQELTPGTGLIVNGKKAVITQITPDAPPAIKGTDLSVEVNVKEIAGPDHSFKWEQQLHNLNAAETAPARAATVQLLKDQLRVGTHLLLSGNRVIVSKRQIAYNSPTSTANKDLTIAANYYKLIGGRGQLTGTPTGSESITDGAWNLKDGALSLAQNTAQLVTWKFRPPKEDPDLIPRITVLHRIRGVLANLEMPDERTARAEIHATYDGQVHIHQFQWQQRFDNKNRPSWQLSGTQDDFVELQRVHDTNIRFTITPDSLLRANSAALKFFQTRKRNTGALQLSSNTLDPATLEQQINSLKQIVESDASETIKMDAKRQAVIYLARFYEHQAVSLQADQQEQQFRAAIKQREAQHYERIAWLNRRKMELLQTKATQPFSAEPEASQPDDLTVPDLSINQIYDELNAYPAQVLALPEAALALRHADLLRQTVALERTAQLLRQHATKLIHPETKPAEGEIPEQIARNFALALQFWSEYIHRSEGLMKGQPQLAEKGVIANRPAPDPYIPEILLRQAWIYRQLGQTERAISTNFDVLTATTQQKITNLTRFNRIANLAYSQIANAYYETAELPESYQESIDRFSNMLRGRQEIDHTQVELKLLRSLFKSDNQSRQQIRRLERQLENAKRELAQQQPGTPEAILQRNIFENERKRILGEIAIIEKTRSENWTQLKDHATAFINRYSEEQPDLRYDGEVRYYQIMAHKALDNEEHVRRGMEVLLEIESTPEELRQAWFATRVRVVIDVANLLFSEAVKAEIHRTLQPNPDPAAPHALAENLRAAILYYQWALNHDQAYRSQIMLRQQIAFCQERLNEQEAAKKSFEEINELCEMHPSDLNPTLKMVKMLTGFRLENLEKKIQQKRDAKNQPTNPD
;
A
#
# COMPACT_ATOMS: atom_id res chain seq x y z
N MET A 1 -27.16 -9.44 57.75
CA MET A 1 -25.91 -8.83 58.28
C MET A 1 -24.76 -9.42 57.49
N LYS A 2 -24.28 -8.74 56.46
CA LYS A 2 -23.04 -7.91 56.44
C LYS A 2 -21.73 -8.72 56.50
N THR A 3 -20.94 -8.57 55.41
CA THR A 3 -19.47 -8.38 55.36
C THR A 3 -18.58 -9.61 55.68
N VAL A 4 -17.41 -9.92 55.09
CA VAL A 4 -16.42 -9.25 54.19
C VAL A 4 -15.21 -10.20 54.04
N ARG A 5 -14.57 -10.25 52.84
CA ARG A 5 -13.10 -10.40 52.51
C ARG A 5 -12.27 -11.54 53.17
N GLN A 6 -11.24 -12.16 52.58
CA GLN A 6 -10.44 -12.00 51.33
C GLN A 6 -9.37 -13.11 51.32
N ILE A 7 -8.81 -13.43 50.13
CA ILE A 7 -7.53 -14.12 49.86
C ILE A 7 -7.60 -15.66 49.94
N LEU A 8 -7.95 -16.36 48.84
CA LEU A 8 -7.06 -16.85 47.78
C LEU A 8 -5.80 -17.56 48.31
N LEU A 9 -5.73 -18.89 48.25
CA LEU A 9 -5.18 -19.60 47.07
C LEU A 9 -3.77 -19.11 46.71
N MET A 10 -2.76 -19.64 47.40
CA MET A 10 -1.42 -19.83 46.84
C MET A 10 -0.67 -20.88 47.66
N LEU A 11 -0.09 -21.84 46.93
CA LEU A 11 1.07 -22.68 47.28
C LEU A 11 0.82 -24.00 48.03
N ALA A 12 0.62 -25.07 47.25
CA ALA A 12 1.15 -26.39 47.57
C ALA A 12 1.53 -27.15 46.27
N SER A 13 2.66 -27.89 46.35
CA SER A 13 3.33 -28.77 45.36
C SER A 13 4.07 -28.04 44.23
N VAL A 14 5.40 -27.95 44.11
CA VAL A 14 6.60 -28.74 44.50
C VAL A 14 6.67 -30.14 43.88
N GLY A 15 7.48 -30.27 42.83
CA GLY A 15 8.27 -31.49 42.55
C GLY A 15 8.42 -31.91 41.09
N SER A 16 9.32 -31.27 40.32
CA SER A 16 10.17 -31.98 39.34
C SER A 16 11.32 -31.08 38.82
N LEU A 17 12.51 -31.38 39.35
CA LEU A 17 13.87 -31.17 38.86
C LEU A 17 14.03 -30.44 37.50
N SER A 18 14.48 -29.18 37.56
CA SER A 18 15.17 -28.52 36.45
C SER A 18 16.62 -29.00 36.41
N ALA A 19 16.98 -29.82 35.42
CA ALA A 19 18.36 -29.90 34.96
C ALA A 19 18.68 -28.55 34.32
N ALA A 20 19.74 -27.91 34.80
CA ALA A 20 20.20 -26.62 34.34
C ALA A 20 20.54 -26.66 32.85
N GLU A 21 19.67 -26.08 32.02
CA GLU A 21 20.11 -25.46 30.78
C GLU A 21 20.93 -24.24 31.19
N THR A 22 22.24 -24.35 31.01
CA THR A 22 23.15 -23.21 31.01
C THR A 22 22.53 -22.06 30.24
N PRO A 23 22.57 -20.81 30.75
CA PRO A 23 22.15 -19.67 29.98
C PRO A 23 23.12 -19.58 28.81
N ILE A 24 22.71 -20.05 27.64
CA ILE A 24 23.31 -19.60 26.41
C ILE A 24 22.93 -18.13 26.37
N THR A 25 23.86 -17.26 26.75
CA THR A 25 23.89 -15.90 26.22
C THR A 25 24.03 -16.04 24.71
N GLU A 26 22.91 -16.31 24.04
CA GLU A 26 22.75 -16.01 22.63
C GLU A 26 22.77 -14.48 22.59
N SER A 27 24.00 -13.94 22.47
CA SER A 27 24.19 -12.74 21.68
C SER A 27 23.38 -13.02 20.42
N THR A 28 22.29 -12.29 20.24
CA THR A 28 21.53 -12.29 18.99
C THR A 28 22.46 -11.73 17.93
N ASP A 29 23.37 -12.56 17.43
CA ASP A 29 24.01 -12.34 16.16
C ASP A 29 22.91 -12.63 15.14
N TRP A 30 22.28 -11.56 14.64
CA TRP A 30 21.23 -11.59 13.63
C TRP A 30 21.82 -12.03 12.30
N GLY A 31 22.38 -13.25 12.25
CA GLY A 31 23.13 -13.86 11.16
C GLY A 31 22.97 -13.13 9.84
N LEU A 32 23.95 -12.26 9.54
CA LEU A 32 24.10 -11.50 8.28
C LEU A 32 23.12 -10.34 8.03
N THR A 33 22.46 -9.76 9.03
CA THR A 33 22.05 -8.35 8.95
C THR A 33 23.33 -7.51 8.95
N GLY A 34 24.00 -7.34 7.81
CA GLY A 34 25.28 -6.62 7.83
C GLY A 34 26.13 -6.65 6.58
N ILE A 35 26.03 -7.69 5.75
CA ILE A 35 26.86 -7.71 4.54
C ILE A 35 26.15 -6.84 3.50
N ARG A 36 26.60 -5.59 3.39
CA ARG A 36 26.32 -4.77 2.22
C ARG A 36 26.59 -5.64 0.99
N THR A 37 25.54 -5.91 0.23
CA THR A 37 25.67 -6.58 -1.06
C THR A 37 26.73 -5.84 -1.88
N PRO A 38 27.39 -6.47 -2.87
CA PRO A 38 28.30 -5.73 -3.75
C PRO A 38 27.67 -4.42 -4.29
N LEU A 39 26.35 -4.40 -4.45
CA LEU A 39 25.53 -3.22 -4.78
C LEU A 39 25.59 -2.10 -3.72
N GLU A 40 25.54 -2.44 -2.44
CA GLU A 40 25.51 -1.50 -1.29
C GLU A 40 26.91 -1.12 -0.77
N GLU A 41 27.94 -1.89 -1.04
CA GLU A 41 29.30 -1.54 -0.58
C GLU A 41 29.98 -0.53 -1.51
N TYR A 42 29.50 -0.40 -2.75
CA TYR A 42 30.27 0.20 -3.83
C TYR A 42 29.54 1.30 -4.63
N GLY A 43 28.56 1.96 -4.01
CA GLY A 43 27.99 3.19 -4.58
C GLY A 43 26.82 2.99 -5.55
N LEU A 44 26.16 1.84 -5.54
CA LEU A 44 24.76 1.72 -6.03
C LEU A 44 23.76 1.89 -4.85
N THR A 45 24.27 2.39 -3.72
CA THR A 45 23.67 2.71 -2.40
C THR A 45 22.58 3.77 -2.37
N ILE A 46 22.00 4.14 -3.52
CA ILE A 46 20.78 4.93 -3.50
C ILE A 46 19.62 4.09 -2.94
N GLY A 47 19.79 2.76 -2.87
CA GLY A 47 18.97 1.84 -2.08
C GLY A 47 18.63 2.43 -0.72
N ASP A 48 19.59 2.71 0.16
CA ASP A 48 19.31 3.18 1.54
C ASP A 48 18.58 4.54 1.63
N VAL A 49 18.52 5.32 0.55
CA VAL A 49 17.77 6.59 0.49
C VAL A 49 16.40 6.38 -0.13
N THR A 50 16.27 5.41 -1.03
CA THR A 50 15.02 5.07 -1.71
C THR A 50 14.26 3.96 -1.02
N VAL A 51 14.85 3.27 -0.04
CA VAL A 51 14.24 2.15 0.65
C VAL A 51 14.48 2.20 2.15
N SER A 52 13.55 1.66 2.92
CA SER A 52 13.72 1.42 4.35
C SER A 52 13.46 -0.04 4.68
N ARG A 53 14.23 -0.60 5.60
CA ARG A 53 13.98 -1.95 6.12
C ARG A 53 12.61 -2.00 6.81
N ILE A 54 11.88 -3.08 6.57
CA ILE A 54 10.62 -3.37 7.25
C ILE A 54 10.92 -4.18 8.50
N PHE A 55 10.82 -3.54 9.66
CA PHE A 55 10.95 -4.14 11.00
C PHE A 55 9.63 -4.12 11.77
N ASN A 56 8.65 -3.32 11.33
CA ASN A 56 7.27 -3.33 11.79
C ASN A 56 6.35 -3.34 10.55
N PRO A 57 5.90 -4.51 10.07
CA PRO A 57 5.13 -4.60 8.83
C PRO A 57 3.81 -3.83 8.92
N VAL A 58 3.15 -3.85 10.09
CA VAL A 58 1.86 -3.21 10.30
C VAL A 58 1.98 -1.68 10.32
N GLY A 59 3.05 -1.17 10.93
CA GLY A 59 3.32 0.26 11.01
C GLY A 59 3.93 0.87 9.74
N GLN A 60 4.66 0.09 8.94
CA GLN A 60 5.43 0.62 7.81
C GLN A 60 4.79 0.36 6.45
N LEU A 61 3.96 -0.67 6.30
CA LEU A 61 3.38 -1.08 5.02
C LEU A 61 1.91 -0.69 4.87
N ARG A 62 1.53 -0.37 3.64
CA ARG A 62 0.15 -0.14 3.20
C ARG A 62 -0.09 -0.84 1.87
N PRO A 63 -1.34 -1.28 1.58
CA PRO A 63 -1.67 -1.79 0.25
C PRO A 63 -1.18 -0.83 -0.85
N GLU A 64 -0.71 -1.37 -1.97
CA GLU A 64 -0.04 -0.65 -3.07
C GLU A 64 1.37 -0.13 -2.79
N ASP A 65 1.93 -0.30 -1.58
CA ASP A 65 3.34 0.01 -1.34
C ASP A 65 4.24 -0.92 -2.17
N THR A 66 5.22 -0.34 -2.85
CA THR A 66 6.27 -1.11 -3.52
C THR A 66 7.26 -1.65 -2.50
N VAL A 67 7.60 -2.93 -2.61
CA VAL A 67 8.52 -3.63 -1.71
C VAL A 67 9.63 -4.30 -2.52
N LEU A 68 10.84 -4.23 -2.01
CA LEU A 68 11.98 -4.99 -2.48
C LEU A 68 12.20 -6.18 -1.53
N ILE A 69 12.17 -7.39 -2.07
CA ILE A 69 12.46 -8.64 -1.37
C ILE A 69 13.90 -9.01 -1.71
N SER A 70 14.78 -8.95 -0.72
CA SER A 70 16.18 -9.40 -0.82
C SER A 70 16.30 -10.79 -0.23
N ARG A 71 16.81 -11.74 -1.01
CA ARG A 71 16.92 -13.16 -0.64
C ARG A 71 18.37 -13.61 -0.74
N ARG A 72 18.81 -14.40 0.24
CA ARG A 72 20.06 -15.15 0.17
C ARG A 72 19.74 -16.60 -0.17
N LEU A 73 20.27 -17.07 -1.28
CA LEU A 73 19.98 -18.43 -1.77
C LEU A 73 21.28 -19.25 -1.81
N THR A 74 21.26 -20.39 -1.14
CA THR A 74 22.25 -21.47 -1.32
C THR A 74 21.74 -22.57 -2.27
N GLN A 75 20.41 -22.68 -2.41
CA GLN A 75 19.74 -23.60 -3.32
C GLN A 75 18.93 -22.85 -4.38
N ILE A 76 19.06 -23.27 -5.63
CA ILE A 76 18.39 -22.67 -6.79
C ILE A 76 17.14 -23.47 -7.13
N THR A 77 16.00 -22.80 -7.25
CA THR A 77 14.74 -23.41 -7.72
C THR A 77 14.41 -22.99 -9.14
N ASN A 78 14.78 -21.77 -9.53
CA ASN A 78 14.57 -21.27 -10.88
C ASN A 78 15.79 -20.49 -11.37
N PRO A 79 16.69 -21.13 -12.13
CA PRO A 79 17.89 -20.47 -12.66
C PRO A 79 17.59 -19.21 -13.49
N TRP A 80 16.52 -19.22 -14.28
CA TRP A 80 16.20 -18.10 -15.17
C TRP A 80 15.63 -16.89 -14.43
N GLN A 81 15.16 -17.06 -13.20
CA GLN A 81 14.76 -15.96 -12.33
C GLN A 81 15.90 -15.57 -11.38
N GLU A 82 16.54 -16.56 -10.77
CA GLU A 82 17.47 -16.37 -9.64
C GLU A 82 18.93 -16.18 -10.07
N LEU A 83 19.30 -16.56 -11.30
CA LEU A 83 20.67 -16.45 -11.85
C LEU A 83 20.72 -15.54 -13.10
N THR A 84 19.84 -14.54 -13.17
CA THR A 84 19.81 -13.60 -14.30
C THR A 84 21.07 -12.72 -14.36
N PRO A 85 21.50 -12.28 -15.56
CA PRO A 85 22.59 -11.32 -15.70
C PRO A 85 22.36 -10.07 -14.85
N GLY A 86 23.37 -9.66 -14.10
CA GLY A 86 23.28 -8.59 -13.11
C GLY A 86 22.98 -9.06 -11.68
N THR A 87 22.72 -10.36 -11.47
CA THR A 87 22.59 -10.92 -10.12
C THR A 87 23.96 -11.00 -9.43
N GLY A 88 24.00 -10.63 -8.15
CA GLY A 88 25.22 -10.68 -7.33
C GLY A 88 25.47 -12.06 -6.74
N LEU A 89 26.74 -12.45 -6.69
CA LEU A 89 27.21 -13.71 -6.13
C LEU A 89 28.28 -13.47 -5.07
N ILE A 90 28.32 -14.34 -4.07
CA ILE A 90 29.48 -14.51 -3.19
C ILE A 90 30.08 -15.88 -3.50
N VAL A 91 31.30 -15.89 -4.02
CA VAL A 91 32.08 -17.09 -4.38
C VAL A 91 33.27 -17.16 -3.43
N ASN A 92 33.29 -18.15 -2.54
CA ASN A 92 34.36 -18.32 -1.53
C ASN A 92 34.65 -17.03 -0.73
N GLY A 93 33.59 -16.30 -0.38
CA GLY A 93 33.68 -15.03 0.35
C GLY A 93 34.01 -13.81 -0.52
N LYS A 94 34.30 -14.00 -1.81
CA LYS A 94 34.57 -12.92 -2.76
C LYS A 94 33.34 -12.55 -3.57
N LYS A 95 33.25 -11.27 -3.93
CA LYS A 95 32.07 -10.71 -4.59
C LYS A 95 32.19 -10.82 -6.11
N ALA A 96 31.14 -11.32 -6.74
CA ALA A 96 31.08 -11.51 -8.18
C ALA A 96 29.69 -11.15 -8.74
N VAL A 97 29.59 -11.08 -10.07
CA VAL A 97 28.36 -10.72 -10.78
C VAL A 97 28.16 -11.68 -11.95
N ILE A 98 26.93 -12.14 -12.14
CA ILE A 98 26.56 -12.94 -13.31
C ILE A 98 26.54 -12.03 -14.55
N THR A 99 27.28 -12.40 -15.57
CA THR A 99 27.35 -11.67 -16.84
C THR A 99 26.44 -12.28 -17.90
N GLN A 100 26.25 -13.60 -17.87
CA GLN A 100 25.47 -14.33 -18.86
C GLN A 100 24.91 -15.63 -18.25
N ILE A 101 23.77 -16.07 -18.78
CA ILE A 101 23.14 -17.37 -18.51
C ILE A 101 22.86 -18.06 -19.84
N THR A 102 23.10 -19.37 -19.91
CA THR A 102 22.83 -20.21 -21.09
C THR A 102 22.17 -21.53 -20.66
N PRO A 103 21.01 -21.93 -21.24
CA PRO A 103 20.18 -21.14 -22.15
C PRO A 103 19.56 -19.92 -21.45
N ASP A 104 19.22 -18.90 -22.24
CA ASP A 104 18.64 -17.63 -21.77
C ASP A 104 17.17 -17.75 -21.33
N ALA A 105 16.45 -18.77 -21.82
CA ALA A 105 15.08 -19.08 -21.43
C ALA A 105 14.88 -20.58 -21.07
N PRO A 106 13.89 -20.90 -20.22
CA PRO A 106 13.56 -22.28 -19.91
C PRO A 106 12.89 -23.02 -21.08
N PRO A 107 13.18 -24.31 -21.31
CA PRO A 107 12.48 -25.09 -22.31
C PRO A 107 11.05 -25.41 -21.87
N ALA A 108 10.08 -25.26 -22.76
CA ALA A 108 8.67 -25.44 -22.48
C ALA A 108 8.24 -26.89 -22.16
N ILE A 109 8.99 -27.87 -22.66
CA ILE A 109 8.72 -29.30 -22.49
C ILE A 109 9.85 -29.97 -21.70
N LYS A 110 9.60 -31.20 -21.25
CA LYS A 110 10.60 -32.02 -20.54
C LYS A 110 11.86 -32.21 -21.40
N GLY A 111 12.99 -31.75 -20.87
CA GLY A 111 14.33 -32.15 -21.30
C GLY A 111 14.95 -33.03 -20.20
N THR A 112 15.53 -34.17 -20.57
CA THR A 112 16.08 -35.15 -19.60
C THR A 112 17.46 -34.79 -19.07
N ASP A 113 18.19 -33.92 -19.77
CA ASP A 113 19.59 -33.54 -19.46
C ASP A 113 19.80 -32.03 -19.52
N LEU A 114 18.83 -31.28 -18.99
CA LEU A 114 18.90 -29.82 -19.01
C LEU A 114 19.97 -29.34 -18.02
N SER A 115 20.88 -28.51 -18.52
CA SER A 115 21.87 -27.84 -17.69
C SER A 115 21.90 -26.35 -17.98
N VAL A 116 22.08 -25.55 -16.94
CA VAL A 116 22.25 -24.11 -17.03
C VAL A 116 23.69 -23.77 -16.70
N GLU A 117 24.36 -23.07 -17.61
CA GLU A 117 25.70 -22.53 -17.42
C GLU A 117 25.62 -21.02 -17.25
N VAL A 118 26.32 -20.47 -16.26
CA VAL A 118 26.40 -19.03 -16.05
C VAL A 118 27.86 -18.58 -16.06
N ASN A 119 28.10 -17.49 -16.77
CA ASN A 119 29.38 -16.79 -16.75
C ASN A 119 29.34 -15.77 -15.62
N VAL A 120 30.39 -15.74 -14.82
CA VAL A 120 30.50 -14.93 -13.61
C VAL A 120 31.80 -14.18 -13.63
N LYS A 121 31.75 -12.89 -13.29
CA LYS A 121 32.94 -12.05 -13.18
C LYS A 121 33.14 -11.61 -11.74
N GLU A 122 34.27 -11.98 -11.14
CA GLU A 122 34.68 -11.45 -9.85
C GLU A 122 35.00 -9.95 -10.00
N ILE A 123 34.55 -9.11 -9.06
CA ILE A 123 34.67 -7.64 -9.16
C ILE A 123 36.13 -7.16 -9.30
N ALA A 124 37.07 -7.90 -8.71
CA ALA A 124 38.49 -7.60 -8.74
C ALA A 124 39.34 -8.87 -8.93
N GLY A 125 38.79 -9.84 -9.67
CA GLY A 125 39.40 -11.15 -9.84
C GLY A 125 39.11 -11.77 -11.19
N PRO A 126 39.32 -13.08 -11.33
CA PRO A 126 39.12 -13.80 -12.58
C PRO A 126 37.64 -14.01 -12.91
N ASP A 127 37.40 -14.43 -14.15
CA ASP A 127 36.10 -14.91 -14.58
C ASP A 127 35.94 -16.39 -14.19
N HIS A 128 34.70 -16.80 -13.93
CA HIS A 128 34.32 -18.16 -13.59
C HIS A 128 33.17 -18.60 -14.49
N SER A 129 33.12 -19.90 -14.80
CA SER A 129 31.93 -20.55 -15.34
C SER A 129 31.39 -21.54 -14.32
N PHE A 130 30.10 -21.46 -14.03
CA PHE A 130 29.41 -22.35 -13.11
C PHE A 130 28.25 -23.04 -13.80
N LYS A 131 28.05 -24.33 -13.49
CA LYS A 131 27.04 -25.16 -14.13
C LYS A 131 26.10 -25.78 -13.11
N TRP A 132 24.80 -25.69 -13.36
CA TRP A 132 23.75 -26.40 -12.62
C TRP A 132 23.06 -27.40 -13.53
N GLU A 133 22.79 -28.58 -12.99
CA GLU A 133 22.11 -29.66 -13.68
C GLU A 133 20.73 -29.89 -13.08
N GLN A 134 19.76 -30.10 -13.96
CA GLN A 134 18.40 -30.41 -13.58
C GLN A 134 18.35 -31.79 -12.91
N GLN A 135 17.67 -31.88 -11.78
CA GLN A 135 17.27 -33.14 -11.17
C GLN A 135 15.75 -33.23 -11.15
N LEU A 136 15.24 -34.42 -11.48
CA LEU A 136 13.81 -34.70 -11.55
C LEU A 136 13.44 -35.66 -10.42
N HIS A 137 12.49 -35.26 -9.59
CA HIS A 137 11.98 -36.06 -8.49
C HIS A 137 10.50 -36.38 -8.74
N ASN A 138 10.15 -37.65 -8.86
CA ASN A 138 8.77 -38.05 -9.01
C ASN A 138 7.99 -37.77 -7.72
N LEU A 139 6.78 -37.23 -7.85
CA LEU A 139 5.91 -36.93 -6.72
C LEU A 139 4.80 -37.96 -6.54
N ASN A 140 4.41 -38.63 -7.62
CA ASN A 140 3.31 -39.60 -7.65
C ASN A 140 3.70 -40.94 -8.31
N ALA A 141 4.97 -41.33 -8.18
CA ALA A 141 5.45 -42.67 -8.55
C ALA A 141 5.29 -43.66 -7.39
N ALA A 142 5.05 -44.93 -7.69
CA ALA A 142 4.98 -46.00 -6.71
C ALA A 142 6.33 -46.13 -5.95
N GLU A 143 6.29 -46.00 -4.63
CA GLU A 143 7.48 -45.93 -3.77
C GLU A 143 7.27 -46.71 -2.45
N THR A 144 8.35 -47.01 -1.73
CA THR A 144 8.26 -47.60 -0.38
C THR A 144 7.86 -46.55 0.65
N ALA A 145 7.35 -46.95 1.82
CA ALA A 145 6.92 -46.01 2.86
C ALA A 145 8.02 -44.99 3.29
N PRO A 146 9.30 -45.40 3.49
CA PRO A 146 10.37 -44.44 3.79
C PRO A 146 10.66 -43.48 2.62
N ALA A 147 10.63 -43.96 1.38
CA ALA A 147 10.82 -43.13 0.19
C ALA A 147 9.68 -42.12 0.03
N ARG A 148 8.42 -42.53 0.26
CA ARG A 148 7.28 -41.61 0.28
C ARG A 148 7.45 -40.50 1.30
N ALA A 149 7.85 -40.83 2.53
CA ALA A 149 8.07 -39.83 3.57
C ALA A 149 9.15 -38.81 3.16
N ALA A 150 10.23 -39.28 2.52
CA ALA A 150 11.28 -38.42 1.97
C ALA A 150 10.76 -37.54 0.81
N THR A 151 9.94 -38.08 -0.09
CA THR A 151 9.32 -37.33 -1.21
C THR A 151 8.33 -36.28 -0.73
N VAL A 152 7.56 -36.56 0.33
CA VAL A 152 6.68 -35.58 0.99
C VAL A 152 7.51 -34.45 1.61
N GLN A 153 8.57 -34.80 2.33
CA GLN A 153 9.46 -33.81 2.94
C GLN A 153 10.20 -32.98 1.88
N LEU A 154 10.66 -33.59 0.80
CA LEU A 154 11.33 -32.91 -0.31
C LEU A 154 10.44 -31.84 -0.94
N LEU A 155 9.18 -32.17 -1.26
CA LEU A 155 8.27 -31.19 -1.85
C LEU A 155 7.95 -30.07 -0.85
N LYS A 156 7.73 -30.41 0.42
CA LYS A 156 7.54 -29.42 1.49
C LYS A 156 8.70 -28.43 1.58
N ASP A 157 9.94 -28.90 1.47
CA ASP A 157 11.13 -28.07 1.62
C ASP A 157 11.50 -27.28 0.36
N GLN A 158 11.23 -27.82 -0.83
CA GLN A 158 11.70 -27.26 -2.11
C GLN A 158 10.63 -26.51 -2.92
N LEU A 159 9.33 -26.65 -2.59
CA LEU A 159 8.26 -25.97 -3.31
C LEU A 159 8.20 -24.48 -2.92
N ARG A 160 8.75 -23.63 -3.79
CA ARG A 160 8.75 -22.17 -3.69
C ARG A 160 7.97 -21.53 -4.84
N VAL A 161 7.62 -20.26 -4.68
CA VAL A 161 7.17 -19.45 -5.81
C VAL A 161 8.32 -19.30 -6.80
N GLY A 162 8.06 -19.56 -8.08
CA GLY A 162 9.05 -19.67 -9.14
C GLY A 162 9.55 -21.09 -9.39
N THR A 163 9.27 -22.07 -8.51
CA THR A 163 9.72 -23.47 -8.71
C THR A 163 9.11 -24.06 -9.99
N HIS A 164 9.92 -24.83 -10.73
CA HIS A 164 9.47 -25.55 -11.91
C HIS A 164 8.87 -26.90 -11.51
N LEU A 165 7.72 -27.25 -12.09
CA LEU A 165 7.13 -28.58 -12.04
C LEU A 165 6.98 -29.14 -13.46
N LEU A 166 7.03 -30.46 -13.60
CA LEU A 166 6.63 -31.15 -14.81
C LEU A 166 5.30 -31.86 -14.53
N LEU A 167 4.25 -31.43 -15.22
CA LEU A 167 2.91 -32.00 -15.12
C LEU A 167 2.51 -32.59 -16.47
N SER A 168 2.37 -33.92 -16.53
CA SER A 168 2.05 -34.66 -17.76
C SER A 168 2.99 -34.31 -18.92
N GLY A 169 4.28 -34.09 -18.62
CA GLY A 169 5.32 -33.74 -19.59
C GLY A 169 5.48 -32.25 -19.89
N ASN A 170 4.54 -31.40 -19.45
CA ASN A 170 4.60 -29.94 -19.64
C ASN A 170 5.34 -29.27 -18.49
N ARG A 171 6.21 -28.30 -18.79
CA ARG A 171 6.86 -27.49 -17.77
C ARG A 171 5.97 -26.33 -17.34
N VAL A 172 5.79 -26.23 -16.03
CA VAL A 172 5.00 -25.17 -15.40
C VAL A 172 5.81 -24.49 -14.31
N ILE A 173 5.49 -23.23 -14.03
CA ILE A 173 6.16 -22.39 -13.03
C ILE A 173 5.15 -22.02 -11.96
N VAL A 174 5.46 -22.35 -10.70
CA VAL A 174 4.60 -22.04 -9.56
C VAL A 174 4.51 -20.52 -9.36
N SER A 175 3.29 -20.01 -9.35
CA SER A 175 2.98 -18.58 -9.19
C SER A 175 2.50 -18.22 -7.79
N LYS A 176 1.77 -19.13 -7.14
CA LYS A 176 1.33 -19.01 -5.74
C LYS A 176 1.46 -20.38 -5.10
N ARG A 177 1.83 -20.42 -3.82
CA ARG A 177 1.85 -21.67 -3.04
C ARG A 177 1.13 -21.51 -1.72
N GLN A 178 0.54 -22.59 -1.25
CA GLN A 178 -0.03 -22.73 0.09
C GLN A 178 0.27 -24.15 0.58
N ILE A 179 0.90 -24.23 1.74
CA ILE A 179 1.18 -25.48 2.45
C ILE A 179 0.56 -25.35 3.83
N ALA A 180 -0.37 -26.24 4.17
CA ALA A 180 -1.12 -26.20 5.42
C ALA A 180 -1.23 -27.61 6.02
N TYR A 181 -1.64 -27.69 7.29
CA TYR A 181 -2.03 -28.95 7.92
C TYR A 181 -3.53 -28.95 8.12
N ASN A 182 -4.16 -30.13 8.00
CA ASN A 182 -5.60 -30.33 8.20
C ASN A 182 -6.06 -29.96 9.62
N SER A 183 -5.14 -29.93 10.57
CA SER A 183 -5.36 -29.41 11.92
C SER A 183 -4.27 -28.38 12.27
N PRO A 184 -4.63 -27.23 12.88
CA PRO A 184 -3.66 -26.23 13.32
C PRO A 184 -2.72 -26.72 14.44
N THR A 185 -3.03 -27.84 15.09
CA THR A 185 -2.16 -28.47 16.10
C THR A 185 -1.26 -29.58 15.53
N SER A 186 -1.48 -30.01 14.28
CA SER A 186 -0.67 -31.06 13.68
C SER A 186 0.56 -30.47 13.00
N THR A 187 1.71 -31.12 13.23
CA THR A 187 2.95 -30.91 12.48
C THR A 187 3.34 -32.15 11.67
N ALA A 188 2.45 -33.17 11.65
CA ALA A 188 2.73 -34.44 11.02
C ALA A 188 2.56 -34.34 9.50
N ASN A 189 3.57 -34.81 8.75
CA ASN A 189 3.55 -34.77 7.29
C ASN A 189 2.34 -35.46 6.67
N LYS A 190 1.73 -36.46 7.33
CA LYS A 190 0.50 -37.14 6.85
C LYS A 190 -0.72 -36.22 6.78
N ASP A 191 -0.75 -35.16 7.58
CA ASP A 191 -1.89 -34.23 7.67
C ASP A 191 -1.70 -33.01 6.78
N LEU A 192 -0.67 -33.01 5.95
CA LEU A 192 -0.28 -31.87 5.13
C LEU A 192 -1.16 -31.77 3.88
N THR A 193 -1.45 -30.55 3.46
CA THR A 193 -2.13 -30.23 2.20
C THR A 193 -1.30 -29.23 1.43
N ILE A 194 -1.30 -29.38 0.11
CA ILE A 194 -0.69 -28.41 -0.79
C ILE A 194 -1.72 -27.87 -1.77
N ALA A 195 -1.61 -26.58 -2.06
CA ALA A 195 -2.23 -25.95 -3.21
C ALA A 195 -1.20 -25.03 -3.87
N ALA A 196 -1.08 -25.10 -5.19
CA ALA A 196 -0.16 -24.27 -5.95
C ALA A 196 -0.82 -23.81 -7.26
N ASN A 197 -0.90 -22.51 -7.46
CA ASN A 197 -1.25 -21.96 -8.76
C ASN A 197 0.02 -21.91 -9.61
N TYR A 198 -0.11 -22.10 -10.92
CA TYR A 198 1.04 -22.12 -11.81
C TYR A 198 0.72 -21.53 -13.20
N TYR A 199 1.77 -21.11 -13.89
CA TYR A 199 1.77 -20.74 -15.30
C TYR A 199 2.39 -21.85 -16.14
N LYS A 200 1.77 -22.19 -17.26
CA LYS A 200 2.40 -23.05 -18.27
C LYS A 200 3.27 -22.18 -19.16
N LEU A 201 4.47 -22.66 -19.50
CA LEU A 201 5.31 -21.99 -20.50
C LEU A 201 4.63 -21.97 -21.89
N ILE A 202 3.73 -22.93 -22.13
CA ILE A 202 2.82 -22.97 -23.27
C ILE A 202 1.42 -23.33 -22.76
N GLY A 203 0.42 -22.48 -23.02
CA GLY A 203 -1.00 -22.87 -22.87
C GLY A 203 -1.70 -22.53 -21.55
N GLY A 204 -1.42 -21.36 -20.96
CA GLY A 204 -2.29 -20.76 -19.93
C GLY A 204 -1.94 -21.08 -18.48
N ARG A 205 -2.94 -21.08 -17.58
CA ARG A 205 -2.79 -21.19 -16.12
C ARG A 205 -3.42 -22.49 -15.59
N GLY A 206 -3.05 -22.90 -14.38
CA GLY A 206 -3.68 -24.04 -13.71
C GLY A 206 -3.45 -24.03 -12.20
N GLN A 207 -4.06 -25.01 -11.52
CA GLN A 207 -3.99 -25.15 -10.07
C GLN A 207 -3.72 -26.61 -9.70
N LEU A 208 -2.60 -26.86 -9.03
CA LEU A 208 -2.23 -28.14 -8.48
C LEU A 208 -2.70 -28.21 -7.01
N THR A 209 -3.43 -29.24 -6.63
CA THR A 209 -3.76 -29.54 -5.23
C THR A 209 -3.32 -30.95 -4.88
N GLY A 210 -3.05 -31.22 -3.60
CA GLY A 210 -2.74 -32.59 -3.20
C GLY A 210 -2.61 -32.85 -1.71
N THR A 211 -2.71 -34.14 -1.38
CA THR A 211 -2.51 -34.68 -0.04
C THR A 211 -1.51 -35.84 -0.08
N PRO A 212 -0.68 -36.00 0.96
CA PRO A 212 0.17 -37.17 1.12
C PRO A 212 -0.63 -38.46 1.23
N THR A 213 -0.09 -39.53 0.71
CA THR A 213 -0.70 -40.86 0.85
C THR A 213 -0.27 -41.50 2.16
N GLY A 214 -1.24 -41.86 3.02
CA GLY A 214 -1.01 -42.55 4.29
C GLY A 214 -0.92 -44.09 4.18
N SER A 215 -0.96 -44.64 2.98
CA SER A 215 -0.93 -46.08 2.71
C SER A 215 0.45 -46.68 3.02
N GLU A 216 0.49 -47.94 3.42
CA GLU A 216 1.73 -48.73 3.53
C GLU A 216 2.07 -49.47 2.23
N SER A 217 1.14 -49.54 1.26
CA SER A 217 1.34 -50.26 0.01
C SER A 217 2.47 -49.69 -0.84
N ILE A 218 3.32 -50.55 -1.41
CA ILE A 218 4.42 -50.14 -2.32
C ILE A 218 3.92 -49.69 -3.71
N THR A 219 2.64 -49.89 -4.01
CA THR A 219 2.01 -49.48 -5.28
C THR A 219 1.62 -48.01 -5.31
N ASP A 220 1.62 -47.37 -4.14
CA ASP A 220 1.04 -46.05 -3.97
C ASP A 220 2.13 -44.98 -3.98
N GLY A 221 1.81 -43.85 -4.63
CA GLY A 221 2.71 -42.71 -4.70
C GLY A 221 2.74 -41.88 -3.43
N ALA A 222 3.77 -41.04 -3.29
CA ALA A 222 3.93 -40.16 -2.14
C ALA A 222 2.78 -39.15 -2.03
N TRP A 223 2.30 -38.64 -3.17
CA TRP A 223 1.26 -37.63 -3.24
C TRP A 223 0.08 -38.05 -4.13
N ASN A 224 -1.14 -37.80 -3.63
CA ASN A 224 -2.36 -37.79 -4.42
C ASN A 224 -2.58 -36.38 -4.97
N LEU A 225 -2.13 -36.15 -6.20
CA LEU A 225 -2.15 -34.84 -6.85
C LEU A 225 -3.32 -34.69 -7.83
N LYS A 226 -3.89 -33.50 -7.87
CA LYS A 226 -4.92 -33.10 -8.83
C LYS A 226 -4.53 -31.81 -9.52
N ASP A 227 -4.74 -31.75 -10.83
CA ASP A 227 -4.64 -30.53 -11.64
C ASP A 227 -6.06 -30.04 -11.97
N GLY A 228 -6.48 -28.96 -11.31
CA GLY A 228 -7.88 -28.56 -11.21
C GLY A 228 -8.72 -29.69 -10.60
N ALA A 229 -9.75 -30.13 -11.34
CA ALA A 229 -10.61 -31.24 -10.93
C ALA A 229 -10.03 -32.63 -11.31
N LEU A 230 -8.99 -32.69 -12.13
CA LEU A 230 -8.49 -33.93 -12.72
C LEU A 230 -7.40 -34.56 -11.84
N SER A 231 -7.54 -35.84 -11.51
CA SER A 231 -6.48 -36.56 -10.79
C SER A 231 -5.32 -36.89 -11.73
N LEU A 232 -4.09 -36.61 -11.30
CA LEU A 232 -2.91 -36.88 -12.10
C LEU A 232 -2.57 -38.36 -12.08
N ALA A 233 -2.41 -38.97 -13.26
CA ALA A 233 -1.97 -40.35 -13.40
C ALA A 233 -0.57 -40.55 -12.78
N GLN A 234 -0.27 -41.75 -12.28
CA GLN A 234 1.03 -42.04 -11.68
C GLN A 234 2.19 -41.73 -12.64
N ASN A 235 3.33 -41.31 -12.10
CA ASN A 235 4.54 -40.92 -12.85
C ASN A 235 4.40 -39.69 -13.76
N THR A 236 3.34 -38.89 -13.62
CA THR A 236 3.13 -37.69 -14.44
C THR A 236 3.47 -36.38 -13.73
N ALA A 237 3.69 -36.39 -12.42
CA ALA A 237 4.04 -35.20 -11.65
C ALA A 237 5.48 -35.30 -11.13
N GLN A 238 6.33 -34.36 -11.53
CA GLN A 238 7.72 -34.31 -11.10
C GLN A 238 8.08 -32.91 -10.59
N LEU A 239 8.76 -32.85 -9.45
CA LEU A 239 9.42 -31.65 -8.95
C LEU A 239 10.79 -31.50 -9.65
N VAL A 240 11.09 -30.28 -10.07
CA VAL A 240 12.40 -29.93 -10.63
C VAL A 240 13.24 -29.24 -9.57
N THR A 241 14.43 -29.78 -9.32
CA THR A 241 15.48 -29.16 -8.48
C THR A 241 16.76 -28.98 -9.31
N TRP A 242 17.70 -28.20 -8.79
CA TRP A 242 18.94 -27.87 -9.49
C TRP A 242 20.15 -28.18 -8.61
N LYS A 243 21.06 -29.00 -9.12
CA LYS A 243 22.29 -29.38 -8.43
C LYS A 243 23.48 -28.72 -9.10
N PHE A 244 24.32 -28.07 -8.31
CA PHE A 244 25.60 -27.53 -8.79
C PHE A 244 26.52 -28.66 -9.24
N ARG A 245 27.11 -28.53 -10.42
CA ARG A 245 28.11 -29.46 -10.97
C ARG A 245 29.51 -28.86 -10.78
N PRO A 246 30.41 -29.54 -10.05
CA PRO A 246 31.78 -29.07 -9.90
C PRO A 246 32.55 -29.04 -11.24
N PRO A 247 33.59 -28.19 -11.36
CA PRO A 247 34.46 -28.17 -12.53
C PRO A 247 35.07 -29.55 -12.79
N LYS A 248 35.21 -29.94 -14.06
CA LYS A 248 35.78 -31.26 -14.44
C LYS A 248 37.25 -31.43 -14.03
N GLU A 249 37.97 -30.33 -13.88
CA GLU A 249 39.42 -30.32 -13.61
C GLU A 249 39.76 -30.57 -12.13
N ASP A 250 38.82 -30.33 -11.19
CA ASP A 250 38.99 -30.60 -9.76
C ASP A 250 37.62 -30.87 -9.09
N PRO A 251 37.24 -32.15 -8.91
CA PRO A 251 35.95 -32.54 -8.33
C PRO A 251 35.77 -32.15 -6.85
N ASP A 252 36.87 -31.93 -6.12
CA ASP A 252 36.85 -31.66 -4.68
C ASP A 252 36.77 -30.14 -4.38
N LEU A 253 37.03 -29.30 -5.37
CA LEU A 253 36.96 -27.85 -5.26
C LEU A 253 35.55 -27.31 -5.52
N ILE A 254 34.59 -27.62 -4.64
CA ILE A 254 33.25 -27.02 -4.70
C ILE A 254 33.30 -25.63 -4.06
N PRO A 255 33.22 -24.52 -4.84
CA PRO A 255 33.19 -23.20 -4.25
C PRO A 255 31.91 -23.02 -3.42
N ARG A 256 32.02 -22.38 -2.26
CA ARG A 256 30.85 -21.92 -1.52
C ARG A 256 30.24 -20.76 -2.29
N ILE A 257 29.15 -21.05 -3.01
CA ILE A 257 28.38 -20.07 -3.77
C ILE A 257 27.17 -19.65 -2.94
N THR A 258 26.95 -18.35 -2.84
CA THR A 258 25.72 -17.76 -2.29
C THR A 258 25.20 -16.74 -3.27
N VAL A 259 23.92 -16.86 -3.63
CA VAL A 259 23.24 -15.95 -4.55
C VAL A 259 22.51 -14.86 -3.80
N LEU A 260 22.67 -13.62 -4.26
CA LEU A 260 22.03 -12.43 -3.71
C LEU A 260 20.93 -12.00 -4.67
N HIS A 261 19.75 -12.57 -4.49
CA HIS A 261 18.61 -12.37 -5.39
C HIS A 261 17.69 -11.25 -4.87
N ARG A 262 17.17 -10.43 -5.79
CA ARG A 262 16.27 -9.32 -5.46
C ARG A 262 15.03 -9.36 -6.33
N ILE A 263 13.87 -9.23 -5.70
CA ILE A 263 12.57 -9.21 -6.36
C ILE A 263 11.88 -7.91 -5.98
N ARG A 264 11.45 -7.13 -6.96
CA ARG A 264 10.56 -5.99 -6.74
C ARG A 264 9.12 -6.48 -6.87
N GLY A 265 8.30 -6.16 -5.88
CA GLY A 265 6.88 -6.45 -5.89
C GLY A 265 6.09 -5.31 -5.27
N VAL A 266 4.79 -5.50 -5.19
CA VAL A 266 3.86 -4.53 -4.59
C VAL A 266 2.97 -5.26 -3.60
N LEU A 267 2.75 -4.67 -2.44
CA LEU A 267 1.86 -5.20 -1.44
C LEU A 267 0.42 -5.19 -1.96
N ALA A 268 -0.18 -6.37 -2.14
CA ALA A 268 -1.57 -6.52 -2.53
C ALA A 268 -2.49 -6.53 -1.31
N ASN A 269 -2.09 -7.21 -0.24
CA ASN A 269 -2.89 -7.32 0.97
C ASN A 269 -2.01 -7.40 2.23
N LEU A 270 -2.51 -6.86 3.33
CA LEU A 270 -1.90 -6.91 4.66
C LEU A 270 -2.98 -7.18 5.70
N GLU A 271 -2.85 -8.30 6.39
CA GLU A 271 -3.83 -8.77 7.37
C GLU A 271 -3.18 -9.03 8.72
N MET A 272 -3.98 -8.85 9.78
CA MET A 272 -3.66 -9.29 11.13
C MET A 272 -4.70 -10.32 11.57
N PRO A 273 -4.45 -11.63 11.35
CA PRO A 273 -5.39 -12.67 11.76
C PRO A 273 -5.57 -12.74 13.29
N ASP A 274 -4.58 -12.28 14.06
CA ASP A 274 -4.64 -12.15 15.50
C ASP A 274 -3.83 -10.93 15.95
N GLU A 275 -3.78 -10.64 17.26
CA GLU A 275 -3.11 -9.45 17.78
C GLU A 275 -1.57 -9.47 17.65
N ARG A 276 -0.96 -10.62 17.33
CA ARG A 276 0.49 -10.85 17.31
C ARG A 276 1.01 -11.42 16.00
N THR A 277 0.15 -11.73 15.04
CA THR A 277 0.53 -12.26 13.73
C THR A 277 0.13 -11.27 12.65
N ALA A 278 1.05 -10.98 11.73
CA ALA A 278 0.78 -10.19 10.54
C ALA A 278 1.12 -11.01 9.29
N ARG A 279 0.28 -10.92 8.26
CA ARG A 279 0.46 -11.62 6.99
C ARG A 279 0.41 -10.62 5.84
N ALA A 280 1.43 -10.63 4.99
CA ALA A 280 1.49 -9.81 3.78
C ALA A 280 1.45 -10.69 2.54
N GLU A 281 0.63 -10.30 1.57
CA GLU A 281 0.65 -10.84 0.22
C GLU A 281 1.28 -9.82 -0.73
N ILE A 282 2.40 -10.18 -1.35
CA ILE A 282 3.18 -9.33 -2.25
C ILE A 282 3.13 -9.92 -3.65
N HIS A 283 2.72 -9.11 -4.62
CA HIS A 283 2.65 -9.48 -6.03
C HIS A 283 3.89 -8.96 -6.75
N ALA A 284 4.66 -9.85 -7.36
CA ALA A 284 5.84 -9.52 -8.17
C ALA A 284 5.60 -9.97 -9.62
N THR A 285 5.86 -9.09 -10.59
CA THR A 285 5.67 -9.42 -12.00
C THR A 285 6.98 -9.87 -12.62
N TYR A 286 6.97 -11.02 -13.28
CA TYR A 286 8.10 -11.57 -14.05
C TYR A 286 7.59 -12.07 -15.39
N ASP A 287 8.17 -11.58 -16.49
CA ASP A 287 7.78 -11.94 -17.87
C ASP A 287 6.25 -11.87 -18.11
N GLY A 288 5.63 -10.77 -17.65
CA GLY A 288 4.19 -10.54 -17.78
C GLY A 288 3.31 -11.39 -16.86
N GLN A 289 3.88 -12.26 -16.03
CA GLN A 289 3.16 -13.12 -15.11
C GLN A 289 3.29 -12.67 -13.65
N VAL A 290 2.21 -12.81 -12.88
CA VAL A 290 2.16 -12.37 -11.47
C VAL A 290 2.53 -13.51 -10.53
N HIS A 291 3.61 -13.33 -9.77
CA HIS A 291 4.05 -14.22 -8.71
C HIS A 291 3.63 -13.68 -7.35
N ILE A 292 2.90 -14.50 -6.59
CA ILE A 292 2.28 -14.14 -5.31
C ILE A 292 3.13 -14.71 -4.17
N HIS A 293 3.85 -13.83 -3.49
CA HIS A 293 4.69 -14.15 -2.33
C HIS A 293 3.94 -13.84 -1.04
N GLN A 294 3.86 -14.81 -0.13
CA GLN A 294 3.25 -14.62 1.18
C GLN A 294 4.32 -14.60 2.27
N PHE A 295 4.26 -13.60 3.13
CA PHE A 295 5.16 -13.41 4.27
C PHE A 295 4.37 -13.31 5.56
N GLN A 296 4.89 -13.90 6.64
CA GLN A 296 4.26 -13.87 7.95
C GLN A 296 5.24 -13.37 9.01
N TRP A 297 4.82 -12.43 9.84
CA TRP A 297 5.55 -11.98 11.01
C TRP A 297 4.82 -12.37 12.28
N GLN A 298 5.59 -12.66 13.32
CA GLN A 298 5.12 -12.86 14.68
C GLN A 298 5.73 -11.81 15.60
N GLN A 299 4.90 -11.20 16.44
CA GLN A 299 5.32 -10.25 17.44
C GLN A 299 5.87 -11.02 18.66
N ARG A 300 7.14 -10.75 18.99
CA ARG A 300 7.84 -11.28 20.17
C ARG A 300 8.15 -10.16 21.15
N PHE A 301 8.27 -10.51 22.42
CA PHE A 301 8.55 -9.56 23.50
C PHE A 301 9.92 -9.85 24.08
N ASP A 302 10.72 -8.80 24.28
CA ASP A 302 11.99 -8.92 25.00
C ASP A 302 11.77 -9.03 26.53
N ASN A 303 12.85 -9.20 27.28
CA ASN A 303 12.82 -9.29 28.75
C ASN A 303 12.29 -8.01 29.43
N LYS A 304 12.21 -6.89 28.70
CA LYS A 304 11.65 -5.61 29.14
C LYS A 304 10.22 -5.41 28.62
N ASN A 305 9.60 -6.46 28.08
CA ASN A 305 8.26 -6.49 27.50
C ASN A 305 8.08 -5.52 26.31
N ARG A 306 9.16 -5.23 25.57
CA ARG A 306 9.11 -4.43 24.35
C ARG A 306 8.78 -5.33 23.15
N PRO A 307 7.77 -4.98 22.34
CA PRO A 307 7.40 -5.78 21.19
C PRO A 307 8.42 -5.61 20.04
N SER A 308 8.64 -6.68 19.30
CA SER A 308 9.42 -6.69 18.06
C SER A 308 8.78 -7.67 17.07
N TRP A 309 8.66 -7.29 15.80
CA TRP A 309 8.13 -8.17 14.77
C TRP A 309 9.25 -9.00 14.16
N GLN A 310 9.07 -10.32 14.13
CA GLN A 310 10.04 -11.25 13.56
C GLN A 310 9.40 -12.02 12.40
N LEU A 311 10.06 -12.01 11.25
CA LEU A 311 9.64 -12.79 10.09
C LEU A 311 9.72 -14.29 10.44
N SER A 312 8.70 -15.05 10.07
CA SER A 312 8.53 -16.47 10.40
C SER A 312 8.15 -17.26 9.15
N GLY A 313 8.50 -18.56 9.12
CA GLY A 313 8.07 -19.47 8.05
C GLY A 313 8.76 -19.28 6.69
N THR A 314 9.95 -18.69 6.65
CA THR A 314 10.76 -18.57 5.42
C THR A 314 11.55 -19.84 5.15
N GLN A 315 11.57 -20.30 3.88
CA GLN A 315 12.38 -21.44 3.45
C GLN A 315 13.80 -21.05 3.02
N ASP A 316 14.06 -19.76 2.85
CA ASP A 316 15.38 -19.27 2.47
C ASP A 316 16.23 -19.00 3.70
N ASP A 317 17.55 -19.14 3.54
CA ASP A 317 18.54 -18.89 4.59
C ASP A 317 18.43 -17.48 5.16
N PHE A 318 18.05 -16.51 4.34
CA PHE A 318 17.81 -15.14 4.74
C PHE A 318 16.85 -14.45 3.77
N VAL A 319 15.88 -13.74 4.35
CA VAL A 319 14.98 -12.84 3.62
C VAL A 319 14.91 -11.52 4.36
N GLU A 320 15.11 -10.43 3.62
CA GLU A 320 14.88 -9.07 4.10
C GLU A 320 13.91 -8.35 3.17
N LEU A 321 12.93 -7.67 3.75
CA LEU A 321 11.99 -6.85 3.02
C LEU A 321 12.30 -5.39 3.27
N GLN A 322 12.28 -4.61 2.19
CA GLN A 322 12.51 -3.17 2.22
C GLN A 322 11.36 -2.45 1.51
N ARG A 323 10.78 -1.44 2.13
CA ARG A 323 9.78 -0.58 1.50
C ARG A 323 10.48 0.40 0.58
N VAL A 324 10.00 0.55 -0.66
CA VAL A 324 10.52 1.53 -1.62
C VAL A 324 9.75 2.85 -1.49
N HIS A 325 10.46 3.92 -1.14
CA HIS A 325 9.95 5.28 -0.97
C HIS A 325 9.81 6.07 -2.26
N ASP A 326 10.65 5.81 -3.26
CA ASP A 326 10.54 6.46 -4.57
C ASP A 326 10.31 5.43 -5.69
N THR A 327 9.05 5.28 -6.08
CA THR A 327 8.62 4.32 -7.09
C THR A 327 8.93 4.75 -8.52
N ASN A 328 9.25 6.03 -8.75
CA ASN A 328 9.54 6.59 -10.09
C ASN A 328 10.88 6.12 -10.64
N ILE A 329 11.74 5.60 -9.77
CA ILE A 329 13.08 5.19 -10.14
C ILE A 329 13.15 3.66 -10.15
N ARG A 330 13.72 3.13 -11.22
CA ARG A 330 13.99 1.70 -11.36
C ARG A 330 15.41 1.56 -11.86
N PHE A 331 16.35 1.45 -10.91
CA PHE A 331 17.75 1.25 -11.23
C PHE A 331 17.94 -0.08 -11.96
N THR A 332 18.28 0.00 -13.24
CA THR A 332 18.63 -1.18 -14.02
C THR A 332 19.99 -1.70 -13.54
N ILE A 333 20.01 -2.93 -13.06
CA ILE A 333 21.24 -3.59 -12.63
C ILE A 333 21.72 -4.42 -13.82
N THR A 334 22.67 -3.88 -14.59
CA THR A 334 23.35 -4.64 -15.65
C THR A 334 24.69 -5.13 -15.15
N PRO A 335 25.24 -6.22 -15.71
CA PRO A 335 26.57 -6.68 -15.33
C PRO A 335 27.63 -5.57 -15.44
N ASP A 336 27.61 -4.82 -16.54
CA ASP A 336 28.54 -3.72 -16.78
C ASP A 336 28.36 -2.55 -15.81
N SER A 337 27.12 -2.17 -15.48
CA SER A 337 26.88 -1.09 -14.53
C SER A 337 27.38 -1.46 -13.13
N LEU A 338 27.21 -2.72 -12.74
CA LEU A 338 27.75 -3.26 -11.49
C LEU A 338 29.27 -3.29 -11.47
N LEU A 339 29.89 -3.89 -12.49
CA LEU A 339 31.34 -4.05 -12.54
C LEU A 339 32.05 -2.69 -12.56
N ARG A 340 31.53 -1.71 -13.30
CA ARG A 340 32.07 -0.34 -13.32
C ARG A 340 31.93 0.36 -11.97
N ALA A 341 30.75 0.31 -11.35
CA ALA A 341 30.54 0.92 -10.04
C ALA A 341 31.44 0.28 -8.97
N ASN A 342 31.53 -1.05 -8.99
CA ASN A 342 32.24 -1.83 -7.99
C ASN A 342 33.76 -1.71 -8.09
N SER A 343 34.32 -1.71 -9.30
CA SER A 343 35.75 -1.52 -9.51
C SER A 343 36.22 -0.11 -9.12
N ALA A 344 35.43 0.93 -9.41
CA ALA A 344 35.74 2.31 -9.04
C ALA A 344 35.66 2.53 -7.52
N ALA A 345 34.62 2.02 -6.87
CA ALA A 345 34.46 2.14 -5.43
C ALA A 345 35.47 1.29 -4.65
N LEU A 346 35.81 0.09 -5.12
CA LEU A 346 36.87 -0.72 -4.51
C LEU A 346 38.21 0.05 -4.48
N LYS A 347 38.59 0.71 -5.59
CA LYS A 347 39.80 1.55 -5.62
C LYS A 347 39.72 2.70 -4.61
N PHE A 348 38.57 3.35 -4.50
CA PHE A 348 38.33 4.43 -3.53
C PHE A 348 38.45 3.93 -2.08
N PHE A 349 37.75 2.84 -1.71
CA PHE A 349 37.75 2.31 -0.35
C PHE A 349 39.08 1.66 0.03
N GLN A 350 39.79 1.01 -0.89
CA GLN A 350 41.14 0.51 -0.64
C GLN A 350 42.11 1.65 -0.31
N THR A 351 41.98 2.80 -1.00
CA THR A 351 42.79 3.99 -0.71
C THR A 351 42.50 4.54 0.68
N ARG A 352 41.23 4.54 1.12
CA ARG A 352 40.84 5.01 2.46
C ARG A 352 41.19 4.01 3.58
N LYS A 353 41.00 2.70 3.35
CA LYS A 353 41.34 1.62 4.29
C LYS A 353 42.83 1.54 4.60
N ARG A 354 43.70 1.89 3.63
CA ARG A 354 45.14 2.09 3.87
C ARG A 354 45.43 3.22 4.85
N ASN A 355 44.58 4.24 4.90
CA ASN A 355 44.77 5.41 5.74
C ASN A 355 44.16 5.25 7.14
N THR A 356 43.07 4.50 7.31
CA THR A 356 42.31 4.39 8.58
C THR A 356 42.45 3.05 9.32
N GLY A 357 43.25 2.12 8.82
CA GLY A 357 43.36 0.76 9.37
C GLY A 357 42.12 -0.12 9.10
N ALA A 358 42.15 -1.36 9.61
CA ALA A 358 41.21 -2.45 9.33
C ALA A 358 39.79 -2.30 9.93
N LEU A 359 39.33 -1.08 10.20
CA LEU A 359 37.97 -0.84 10.67
C LEU A 359 36.98 -1.18 9.55
N GLN A 360 36.18 -2.23 9.76
CA GLN A 360 35.10 -2.59 8.85
C GLN A 360 34.00 -1.52 8.91
N LEU A 361 33.83 -0.80 7.80
CA LEU A 361 32.88 0.31 7.61
C LEU A 361 31.44 -0.18 7.29
N SER A 362 31.11 -1.41 7.67
CA SER A 362 29.85 -2.07 7.32
C SER A 362 29.29 -2.81 8.53
N SER A 363 28.52 -2.10 9.36
CA SER A 363 27.63 -2.76 10.32
C SER A 363 26.21 -2.24 10.12
N ASN A 364 25.26 -3.17 10.09
CA ASN A 364 23.83 -2.87 10.10
C ASN A 364 23.31 -2.83 11.54
N THR A 365 22.20 -2.10 11.72
CA THR A 365 21.41 -1.96 12.96
C THR A 365 22.21 -1.43 14.15
N LEU A 366 22.15 -0.11 14.35
CA LEU A 366 22.66 0.55 15.54
C LEU A 366 21.63 0.37 16.65
N ASP A 367 21.55 -0.83 17.22
CA ASP A 367 21.02 -0.91 18.58
C ASP A 367 21.90 -0.05 19.52
N PRO A 368 21.35 0.47 20.63
CA PRO A 368 22.11 1.35 21.51
C PRO A 368 23.45 0.77 21.99
N ALA A 369 23.55 -0.54 22.19
CA ALA A 369 24.77 -1.20 22.68
C ALA A 369 25.83 -1.30 21.58
N THR A 370 25.43 -1.65 20.35
CA THR A 370 26.29 -1.66 19.17
C THR A 370 26.80 -0.25 18.86
N LEU A 371 25.94 0.76 18.95
CA LEU A 371 26.32 2.17 18.79
C LEU A 371 27.34 2.61 19.86
N GLU A 372 27.09 2.27 21.13
CA GLU A 372 27.98 2.60 22.23
C GLU A 372 29.36 1.96 22.05
N GLN A 373 29.40 0.68 21.68
CA GLN A 373 30.64 -0.03 21.40
C GLN A 373 31.42 0.63 20.25
N GLN A 374 30.74 1.00 19.16
CA GLN A 374 31.36 1.67 18.02
C GLN A 374 31.86 3.07 18.36
N ILE A 375 31.07 3.87 19.08
CA ILE A 375 31.48 5.20 19.54
C ILE A 375 32.70 5.06 20.46
N ASN A 376 32.74 4.07 21.35
CA ASN A 376 33.87 3.83 22.24
C ASN A 376 35.13 3.41 21.46
N SER A 377 35.01 2.54 20.46
CA SER A 377 36.13 2.22 19.55
C SER A 377 36.62 3.45 18.79
N LEU A 378 35.72 4.34 18.34
CA LEU A 378 36.11 5.58 17.68
C LEU A 378 36.78 6.58 18.63
N LYS A 379 36.33 6.67 19.90
CA LYS A 379 36.98 7.49 20.93
C LYS A 379 38.41 7.03 21.20
N GLN A 380 38.63 5.72 21.33
CA GLN A 380 39.97 5.15 21.52
C GLN A 380 40.94 5.55 20.38
N ILE A 381 40.45 5.60 19.14
CA ILE A 381 41.26 6.06 17.99
C ILE A 381 41.57 7.57 18.09
N VAL A 382 40.59 8.38 18.50
CA VAL A 382 40.78 9.82 18.70
C VAL A 382 41.79 10.13 19.81
N GLU A 383 41.82 9.31 20.86
CA GLU A 383 42.71 9.42 22.02
C GLU A 383 44.11 8.80 21.79
N SER A 384 44.27 8.01 20.74
CA SER A 384 45.55 7.35 20.37
C SER A 384 46.58 8.30 19.73
N ASP A 385 47.76 7.75 19.43
CA ASP A 385 48.85 8.39 18.66
C ASP A 385 48.61 8.40 17.14
N ALA A 386 47.41 8.04 16.68
CA ALA A 386 47.01 8.11 15.28
C ALA A 386 47.14 9.53 14.69
N SER A 387 47.37 9.63 13.38
CA SER A 387 47.50 10.92 12.70
C SER A 387 46.22 11.77 12.79
N GLU A 388 46.33 13.09 12.75
CA GLU A 388 45.18 14.01 12.79
C GLU A 388 44.15 13.73 11.69
N THR A 389 44.59 13.27 10.51
CA THR A 389 43.71 12.84 9.42
C THR A 389 42.84 11.65 9.82
N ILE A 390 43.42 10.66 10.52
CA ILE A 390 42.70 9.47 11.02
C ILE A 390 41.71 9.86 12.12
N LYS A 391 42.13 10.74 13.04
CA LYS A 391 41.27 11.25 14.11
C LYS A 391 40.07 12.03 13.57
N MET A 392 40.27 12.84 12.54
CA MET A 392 39.18 13.57 11.87
C MET A 392 38.22 12.63 11.13
N ASP A 393 38.73 11.60 10.45
CA ASP A 393 37.88 10.59 9.82
C ASP A 393 37.10 9.76 10.84
N ALA A 394 37.69 9.40 11.99
CA ALA A 394 36.99 8.74 13.08
C ALA A 394 35.86 9.61 13.66
N LYS A 395 36.10 10.91 13.86
CA LYS A 395 35.07 11.88 14.27
C LYS A 395 33.93 11.98 13.25
N ARG A 396 34.25 12.00 11.95
CA ARG A 396 33.24 12.01 10.87
C ARG A 396 32.38 10.75 10.88
N GLN A 397 32.97 9.57 11.11
CA GLN A 397 32.22 8.32 11.23
C GLN A 397 31.26 8.32 12.43
N ALA A 398 31.71 8.82 13.59
CA ALA A 398 30.85 8.93 14.77
C ALA A 398 29.60 9.79 14.49
N VAL A 399 29.76 10.89 13.75
CA VAL A 399 28.65 11.77 13.35
C VAL A 399 27.66 11.04 12.43
N ILE A 400 28.13 10.26 11.45
CA ILE A 400 27.26 9.44 10.58
C ILE A 400 26.46 8.42 11.41
N TYR A 401 27.11 7.74 12.36
CA TYR A 401 26.43 6.75 13.21
C TYR A 401 25.34 7.39 14.07
N LEU A 402 25.63 8.52 14.70
CA LEU A 402 24.63 9.27 15.46
C LEU A 402 23.46 9.73 14.57
N ALA A 403 23.75 10.27 13.39
CA ALA A 403 22.71 10.70 12.46
C ALA A 403 21.77 9.55 12.07
N ARG A 404 22.33 8.38 11.72
CA ARG A 404 21.58 7.17 11.37
C ARG A 404 20.79 6.60 12.54
N PHE A 405 21.36 6.65 13.75
CA PHE A 405 20.67 6.20 14.96
C PHE A 405 19.39 7.02 15.19
N TYR A 406 19.50 8.34 15.20
CA TYR A 406 18.34 9.21 15.42
C TYR A 406 17.32 9.12 14.27
N GLU A 407 17.78 8.96 13.02
CA GLU A 407 16.91 8.66 11.87
C GLU A 407 16.10 7.36 12.10
N HIS A 408 16.77 6.28 12.52
CA HIS A 408 16.12 5.01 12.80
C HIS A 408 15.13 5.09 13.97
N GLN A 409 15.49 5.78 15.06
CA GLN A 409 14.60 6.01 16.20
C GLN A 409 13.31 6.74 15.77
N ALA A 410 13.44 7.79 14.97
CA ALA A 410 12.29 8.53 14.45
C ALA A 410 11.37 7.63 13.61
N VAL A 411 11.94 6.84 12.69
CA VAL A 411 11.19 5.90 11.84
C VAL A 411 10.53 4.80 12.67
N SER A 412 11.18 4.30 13.72
CA SER A 412 10.61 3.31 14.63
C SER A 412 9.40 3.87 15.36
N LEU A 413 9.51 5.05 15.96
CA LEU A 413 8.40 5.71 16.63
C LEU A 413 7.23 6.01 15.68
N GLN A 414 7.53 6.40 14.44
CA GLN A 414 6.53 6.61 13.40
C GLN A 414 5.82 5.30 13.04
N ALA A 415 6.56 4.20 12.89
CA ALA A 415 5.99 2.89 12.62
C ALA A 415 5.10 2.42 13.79
N ASP A 416 5.55 2.60 15.03
CA ASP A 416 4.76 2.23 16.21
C ASP A 416 3.46 3.04 16.30
N GLN A 417 3.52 4.36 16.03
CA GLN A 417 2.33 5.20 15.98
C GLN A 417 1.34 4.72 14.90
N GLN A 418 1.84 4.37 13.71
CA GLN A 418 1.01 3.86 12.62
C GLN A 418 0.44 2.48 12.93
N GLU A 419 1.18 1.61 13.61
CA GLU A 419 0.65 0.33 14.11
C GLU A 419 -0.51 0.55 15.08
N GLN A 420 -0.39 1.49 16.03
CA GLN A 420 -1.48 1.81 16.96
C GLN A 420 -2.72 2.32 16.21
N GLN A 421 -2.54 3.17 15.19
CA GLN A 421 -3.64 3.65 14.34
C GLN A 421 -4.30 2.49 13.58
N PHE A 422 -3.50 1.57 13.04
CA PHE A 422 -4.00 0.39 12.34
C PHE A 422 -4.80 -0.53 13.27
N ARG A 423 -4.28 -0.83 14.46
CA ARG A 423 -4.97 -1.62 15.50
C ARG A 423 -6.27 -0.96 15.93
N ALA A 424 -6.26 0.36 16.15
CA ALA A 424 -7.46 1.12 16.47
C ALA A 424 -8.51 1.02 15.35
N ALA A 425 -8.10 1.09 14.08
CA ALA A 425 -9.00 0.93 12.94
C ALA A 425 -9.60 -0.48 12.83
N ILE A 426 -8.87 -1.54 13.24
CA ILE A 426 -9.44 -2.90 13.36
C ILE A 426 -10.50 -2.92 14.46
N LYS A 427 -10.18 -2.45 15.67
CA LYS A 427 -11.13 -2.41 16.79
C LYS A 427 -12.36 -1.55 16.49
N GLN A 428 -12.21 -0.46 15.74
CA GLN A 428 -13.33 0.36 15.26
C GLN A 428 -14.23 -0.41 14.29
N ARG A 429 -13.65 -1.18 13.35
CA ARG A 429 -14.42 -2.03 12.43
C ARG A 429 -15.16 -3.15 13.16
N GLU A 430 -14.54 -3.77 14.15
CA GLU A 430 -15.20 -4.76 15.03
C GLU A 430 -16.34 -4.12 15.83
N ALA A 431 -16.14 -2.92 16.38
CA ALA A 431 -17.18 -2.18 17.09
C ALA A 431 -18.36 -1.84 16.16
N GLN A 432 -18.09 -1.36 14.94
CA GLN A 432 -19.10 -1.11 13.92
C GLN A 432 -19.88 -2.38 13.61
N HIS A 433 -19.22 -3.52 13.43
CA HIS A 433 -19.89 -4.79 13.20
C HIS A 433 -20.91 -5.12 14.30
N TYR A 434 -20.55 -4.99 15.59
CA TYR A 434 -21.50 -5.22 16.68
C TYR A 434 -22.59 -4.14 16.79
N GLU A 435 -22.27 -2.87 16.59
CA GLU A 435 -23.23 -1.75 16.55
C GLU A 435 -24.29 -1.96 15.46
N ARG A 436 -23.87 -2.45 14.28
CA ARG A 436 -24.76 -2.76 13.15
C ARG A 436 -25.82 -3.81 13.56
N ILE A 437 -25.38 -4.91 14.15
CA ILE A 437 -26.29 -6.00 14.57
C ILE A 437 -27.17 -5.57 15.74
N ALA A 438 -26.63 -4.82 16.70
CA ALA A 438 -27.41 -4.25 17.81
C ALA A 438 -28.52 -3.31 17.28
N TRP A 439 -28.19 -2.46 16.31
CA TRP A 439 -29.17 -1.60 15.64
C TRP A 439 -30.27 -2.41 14.95
N LEU A 440 -29.92 -3.47 14.21
CA LEU A 440 -30.89 -4.37 13.59
C LEU A 440 -31.82 -5.00 14.63
N ASN A 441 -31.28 -5.47 15.74
CA ASN A 441 -32.06 -6.07 16.82
C ASN A 441 -33.03 -5.05 17.44
N ARG A 442 -32.62 -3.79 17.65
CA ARG A 442 -33.52 -2.72 18.11
C ARG A 442 -34.68 -2.51 17.16
N ARG A 443 -34.43 -2.43 15.85
CA ARG A 443 -35.49 -2.28 14.84
C ARG A 443 -36.44 -3.48 14.80
N LYS A 444 -35.91 -4.70 14.94
CA LYS A 444 -36.74 -5.90 15.10
C LYS A 444 -37.60 -5.86 16.36
N MET A 445 -37.07 -5.37 17.48
CA MET A 445 -37.82 -5.21 18.72
C MET A 445 -38.95 -4.18 18.57
N GLU A 446 -38.70 -3.04 17.94
CA GLU A 446 -39.74 -2.04 17.62
C GLU A 446 -40.88 -2.66 16.80
N LEU A 447 -40.56 -3.45 15.77
CA LEU A 447 -41.54 -4.15 14.96
C LEU A 447 -42.35 -5.17 15.77
N LEU A 448 -41.71 -5.94 16.66
CA LEU A 448 -42.41 -6.85 17.58
C LEU A 448 -43.38 -6.08 18.49
N GLN A 449 -42.95 -4.93 19.00
CA GLN A 449 -43.74 -4.10 19.92
C GLN A 449 -45.02 -3.55 19.25
N THR A 450 -44.99 -3.27 17.95
CA THR A 450 -46.19 -2.85 17.20
C THR A 450 -47.26 -3.94 17.07
N LYS A 451 -46.90 -5.21 17.30
CA LYS A 451 -47.79 -6.37 17.21
C LYS A 451 -48.25 -6.88 18.57
N ALA A 452 -47.63 -6.42 19.66
CA ALA A 452 -47.94 -6.87 21.00
C ALA A 452 -49.19 -6.18 21.55
N THR A 453 -50.04 -6.93 22.25
CA THR A 453 -51.18 -6.41 23.01
C THR A 453 -50.75 -5.70 24.30
N GLN A 454 -49.58 -6.03 24.84
CA GLN A 454 -48.97 -5.42 26.02
C GLN A 454 -47.49 -5.09 25.76
N PRO A 455 -46.92 -4.08 26.42
CA PRO A 455 -45.48 -3.80 26.34
C PRO A 455 -44.65 -4.97 26.86
N PHE A 456 -43.61 -5.34 26.11
CA PHE A 456 -42.65 -6.35 26.56
C PHE A 456 -41.76 -5.82 27.68
N SER A 457 -41.13 -6.72 28.44
CA SER A 457 -40.17 -6.35 29.49
C SER A 457 -39.00 -5.54 28.90
N ALA A 458 -38.63 -4.46 29.59
CA ALA A 458 -37.45 -3.66 29.29
C ALA A 458 -36.20 -4.13 30.07
N GLU A 459 -36.35 -5.10 30.98
CA GLU A 459 -35.23 -5.65 31.75
C GLU A 459 -34.52 -6.76 30.97
N PRO A 460 -33.22 -6.61 30.66
CA PRO A 460 -32.46 -7.64 29.94
C PRO A 460 -32.12 -8.81 30.87
N GLU A 461 -32.19 -10.02 30.31
CA GLU A 461 -31.60 -11.21 30.94
C GLU A 461 -30.07 -11.11 31.00
N ALA A 462 -29.44 -11.99 31.80
CA ALA A 462 -27.98 -12.08 31.85
C ALA A 462 -27.40 -12.59 30.51
N SER A 463 -26.39 -11.90 29.99
CA SER A 463 -25.74 -12.25 28.71
C SER A 463 -25.18 -13.67 28.70
N GLN A 464 -25.29 -14.33 27.56
CA GLN A 464 -24.78 -15.67 27.27
C GLN A 464 -23.53 -15.61 26.37
N PRO A 465 -22.63 -16.61 26.41
CA PRO A 465 -21.44 -16.62 25.55
C PRO A 465 -21.74 -16.51 24.05
N ASP A 466 -22.83 -17.13 23.61
CA ASP A 466 -23.23 -17.17 22.19
C ASP A 466 -23.86 -15.85 21.71
N ASP A 467 -24.19 -14.91 22.60
CA ASP A 467 -24.80 -13.62 22.21
C ASP A 467 -23.86 -12.78 21.33
N LEU A 468 -22.54 -12.98 21.42
CA LEU A 468 -21.53 -12.30 20.59
C LEU A 468 -21.26 -13.00 19.26
N THR A 469 -21.75 -14.21 19.07
CA THR A 469 -21.55 -14.99 17.84
C THR A 469 -22.59 -14.57 16.81
N VAL A 470 -22.30 -13.47 16.11
CA VAL A 470 -23.20 -12.86 15.13
C VAL A 470 -22.60 -12.89 13.71
N PRO A 471 -23.43 -13.01 12.65
CA PRO A 471 -22.94 -12.98 11.28
C PRO A 471 -22.42 -11.59 10.89
N ASP A 472 -21.35 -11.53 10.09
CA ASP A 472 -20.87 -10.26 9.53
C ASP A 472 -21.72 -9.83 8.34
N LEU A 473 -22.79 -9.10 8.66
CA LEU A 473 -23.72 -8.56 7.68
C LEU A 473 -23.26 -7.18 7.18
N SER A 474 -23.26 -7.04 5.86
CA SER A 474 -23.19 -5.74 5.18
C SER A 474 -24.43 -4.89 5.48
N ILE A 475 -24.34 -3.58 5.21
CA ILE A 475 -25.44 -2.63 5.43
C ILE A 475 -26.69 -3.04 4.62
N ASN A 476 -26.51 -3.46 3.36
CA ASN A 476 -27.65 -3.88 2.55
C ASN A 476 -28.29 -5.17 3.07
N GLN A 477 -27.49 -6.16 3.49
CA GLN A 477 -28.03 -7.40 4.08
C GLN A 477 -28.83 -7.13 5.35
N ILE A 478 -28.41 -6.14 6.16
CA ILE A 478 -29.18 -5.71 7.34
C ILE A 478 -30.55 -5.15 6.94
N TYR A 479 -30.60 -4.32 5.89
CA TYR A 479 -31.88 -3.82 5.38
C TYR A 479 -32.76 -4.92 4.79
N ASP A 480 -32.17 -5.85 4.04
CA ASP A 480 -32.90 -7.01 3.49
C ASP A 480 -33.50 -7.86 4.61
N GLU A 481 -32.71 -8.14 5.67
CA GLU A 481 -33.17 -8.89 6.82
C GLU A 481 -34.28 -8.15 7.59
N LEU A 482 -34.13 -6.84 7.78
CA LEU A 482 -35.15 -6.01 8.43
C LEU A 482 -36.46 -5.96 7.61
N ASN A 483 -36.37 -5.83 6.29
CA ASN A 483 -37.53 -5.79 5.39
C ASN A 483 -38.27 -7.13 5.33
N ALA A 484 -37.54 -8.26 5.47
CA ALA A 484 -38.14 -9.59 5.50
C ALA A 484 -38.76 -9.96 6.87
N TYR A 485 -38.33 -9.29 7.95
CA TYR A 485 -38.71 -9.63 9.32
C TYR A 485 -40.23 -9.55 9.61
N PRO A 486 -41.00 -8.56 9.12
CA PRO A 486 -42.44 -8.48 9.38
C PRO A 486 -43.22 -9.75 8.98
N ALA A 487 -42.84 -10.40 7.88
CA ALA A 487 -43.46 -11.65 7.44
C ALA A 487 -43.15 -12.80 8.42
N GLN A 488 -41.95 -12.82 9.00
CA GLN A 488 -41.56 -13.80 10.03
C GLN A 488 -42.34 -13.58 11.33
N VAL A 489 -42.54 -12.32 11.73
CA VAL A 489 -43.32 -11.96 12.93
C VAL A 489 -44.77 -12.43 12.82
N LEU A 490 -45.38 -12.29 11.64
CA LEU A 490 -46.77 -12.75 11.39
C LEU A 490 -46.92 -14.27 11.52
N ALA A 491 -45.85 -15.04 11.36
CA ALA A 491 -45.87 -16.49 11.46
C ALA A 491 -45.65 -17.01 12.90
N LEU A 492 -45.33 -16.13 13.87
CA LEU A 492 -45.02 -16.52 15.24
C LEU A 492 -46.27 -16.48 16.15
N PRO A 493 -46.47 -17.48 17.04
CA PRO A 493 -47.47 -17.41 18.10
C PRO A 493 -47.18 -16.25 19.06
N GLU A 494 -48.21 -15.65 19.65
CA GLU A 494 -48.09 -14.48 20.55
C GLU A 494 -47.14 -14.74 21.74
N ALA A 495 -47.17 -15.95 22.32
CA ALA A 495 -46.26 -16.37 23.39
C ALA A 495 -44.78 -16.42 22.95
N ALA A 496 -44.51 -16.67 21.67
CA ALA A 496 -43.15 -16.70 21.12
C ALA A 496 -42.60 -15.29 20.85
N LEU A 497 -43.47 -14.28 20.69
CA LEU A 497 -43.04 -12.89 20.48
C LEU A 497 -42.30 -12.33 21.69
N ALA A 498 -42.81 -12.63 22.91
CA ALA A 498 -42.18 -12.19 24.16
C ALA A 498 -40.79 -12.82 24.36
N LEU A 499 -40.66 -14.12 24.11
CA LEU A 499 -39.38 -14.83 24.16
C LEU A 499 -38.38 -14.27 23.14
N ARG A 500 -38.84 -14.05 21.90
CA ARG A 500 -37.99 -13.48 20.85
C ARG A 500 -37.53 -12.06 21.19
N HIS A 501 -38.41 -11.24 21.77
CA HIS A 501 -38.05 -9.90 22.23
C HIS A 501 -36.98 -9.96 23.34
N ALA A 502 -37.15 -10.84 24.33
CA ALA A 502 -36.19 -11.02 25.43
C ALA A 502 -34.80 -11.45 24.92
N ASP A 503 -34.74 -12.40 23.98
CA ASP A 503 -33.49 -12.84 23.35
C ASP A 503 -32.80 -11.69 22.59
N LEU A 504 -33.56 -10.94 21.78
CA LEU A 504 -33.02 -9.79 21.05
C LEU A 504 -32.52 -8.71 22.01
N LEU A 505 -33.24 -8.43 23.10
CA LEU A 505 -32.84 -7.45 24.10
C LEU A 505 -31.54 -7.86 24.81
N ARG A 506 -31.45 -9.12 25.25
CA ARG A 506 -30.26 -9.69 25.89
C ARG A 506 -29.04 -9.57 24.96
N GLN A 507 -29.20 -10.00 23.70
CA GLN A 507 -28.13 -9.95 22.71
C GLN A 507 -27.71 -8.49 22.41
N THR A 508 -28.68 -7.59 22.24
CA THR A 508 -28.43 -6.16 21.97
C THR A 508 -27.57 -5.52 23.06
N VAL A 509 -27.89 -5.77 24.33
CA VAL A 509 -27.11 -5.24 25.47
C VAL A 509 -25.67 -5.79 25.49
N ALA A 510 -25.49 -7.09 25.18
CA ALA A 510 -24.17 -7.71 25.11
C ALA A 510 -23.31 -7.11 23.98
N LEU A 511 -23.90 -6.93 22.80
CA LEU A 511 -23.27 -6.36 21.62
C LEU A 511 -22.85 -4.89 21.84
N GLU A 512 -23.76 -4.07 22.36
CA GLU A 512 -23.50 -2.64 22.63
C GLU A 512 -22.40 -2.43 23.67
N ARG A 513 -22.42 -3.23 24.75
CA ARG A 513 -21.38 -3.19 25.77
C ARG A 513 -20.02 -3.54 25.17
N THR A 514 -19.97 -4.57 24.32
CA THR A 514 -18.73 -5.01 23.66
C THR A 514 -18.23 -3.97 22.66
N ALA A 515 -19.12 -3.41 21.85
CA ALA A 515 -18.80 -2.31 20.93
C ALA A 515 -18.24 -1.10 21.68
N GLN A 516 -18.87 -0.70 22.79
CA GLN A 516 -18.39 0.42 23.60
C GLN A 516 -16.99 0.16 24.17
N LEU A 517 -16.71 -1.05 24.65
CA LEU A 517 -15.37 -1.44 25.13
C LEU A 517 -14.33 -1.38 24.00
N LEU A 518 -14.68 -1.85 22.79
CA LEU A 518 -13.81 -1.79 21.61
C LEU A 518 -13.55 -0.34 21.17
N ARG A 519 -14.57 0.53 21.19
CA ARG A 519 -14.41 1.97 20.92
C ARG A 519 -13.48 2.62 21.93
N GLN A 520 -13.68 2.37 23.23
CA GLN A 520 -12.80 2.87 24.29
C GLN A 520 -11.37 2.38 24.11
N HIS A 521 -11.18 1.10 23.77
CA HIS A 521 -9.87 0.55 23.49
C HIS A 521 -9.22 1.23 22.28
N ALA A 522 -9.94 1.40 21.17
CA ALA A 522 -9.45 2.12 19.99
C ALA A 522 -9.05 3.56 20.32
N THR A 523 -9.85 4.28 21.13
CA THR A 523 -9.51 5.62 21.61
C THR A 523 -8.23 5.62 22.46
N LYS A 524 -8.05 4.64 23.36
CA LYS A 524 -6.83 4.53 24.18
C LYS A 524 -5.58 4.23 23.36
N LEU A 525 -5.70 3.49 22.26
CA LEU A 525 -4.58 3.23 21.34
C LEU A 525 -4.15 4.51 20.60
N ILE A 526 -5.09 5.37 20.21
CA ILE A 526 -4.81 6.63 19.51
C ILE A 526 -4.37 7.74 20.49
N HIS A 527 -5.00 7.80 21.66
CA HIS A 527 -4.82 8.82 22.70
C HIS A 527 -4.59 8.15 24.06
N PRO A 528 -3.36 7.68 24.35
CA PRO A 528 -3.04 7.04 25.62
C PRO A 528 -3.22 8.03 26.79
N GLU A 529 -3.85 7.56 27.88
CA GLU A 529 -4.18 8.36 29.06
C GLU A 529 -2.94 8.88 29.81
N THR A 530 -1.81 8.16 29.71
CA THR A 530 -0.53 8.56 30.29
C THR A 530 0.35 9.22 29.24
N LYS A 531 0.66 10.51 29.43
CA LYS A 531 1.71 11.18 28.65
C LYS A 531 3.05 10.49 28.95
N PRO A 532 3.83 10.09 27.93
CA PRO A 532 5.18 9.62 28.15
C PRO A 532 5.98 10.71 28.87
N ALA A 533 6.87 10.32 29.80
CA ALA A 533 7.75 11.26 30.50
C ALA A 533 8.63 12.08 29.52
N GLU A 534 8.86 11.55 28.32
CA GLU A 534 9.64 12.15 27.25
C GLU A 534 8.81 13.01 26.27
N GLY A 535 7.54 13.31 26.56
CA GLY A 535 6.65 14.11 25.69
C GLY A 535 5.82 13.27 24.72
N GLU A 536 4.93 13.91 23.94
CA GLU A 536 4.03 13.20 23.02
C GLU A 536 4.82 12.56 21.84
N ILE A 537 4.34 11.41 21.33
CA ILE A 537 5.03 10.64 20.28
C ILE A 537 5.39 11.51 19.04
N PRO A 538 4.49 12.37 18.51
CA PRO A 538 4.84 13.26 17.39
C PRO A 538 6.03 14.20 17.69
N GLU A 539 6.12 14.70 18.92
CA GLU A 539 7.25 15.54 19.33
C GLU A 539 8.55 14.75 19.41
N GLN A 540 8.50 13.50 19.89
CA GLN A 540 9.65 12.61 19.93
C GLN A 540 10.15 12.29 18.51
N ILE A 541 9.24 11.99 17.58
CA ILE A 541 9.56 11.79 16.16
C ILE A 541 10.26 13.04 15.60
N ALA A 542 9.65 14.22 15.79
CA ALA A 542 10.21 15.48 15.31
C ALA A 542 11.59 15.80 15.93
N ARG A 543 11.77 15.56 17.24
CA ARG A 543 13.05 15.74 17.94
C ARG A 543 14.14 14.83 17.39
N ASN A 544 13.85 13.54 17.19
CA ASN A 544 14.82 12.59 16.64
C ASN A 544 15.20 12.96 15.19
N PHE A 545 14.24 13.34 14.34
CA PHE A 545 14.55 13.84 13.00
C PHE A 545 15.37 15.14 13.02
N ALA A 546 15.08 16.08 13.93
CA ALA A 546 15.87 17.30 14.09
C ALA A 546 17.31 17.01 14.53
N LEU A 547 17.52 16.07 15.45
CA LEU A 547 18.86 15.61 15.85
C LEU A 547 19.59 14.96 14.67
N ALA A 548 18.92 14.09 13.90
CA ALA A 548 19.49 13.50 12.70
C ALA A 548 19.94 14.59 11.70
N LEU A 549 19.10 15.60 11.44
CA LEU A 549 19.46 16.74 10.58
C LEU A 549 20.66 17.53 11.12
N GLN A 550 20.74 17.73 12.44
CA GLN A 550 21.87 18.40 13.08
C GLN A 550 23.17 17.64 12.81
N PHE A 551 23.19 16.32 13.03
CA PHE A 551 24.39 15.51 12.77
C PHE A 551 24.74 15.41 11.28
N TRP A 552 23.76 15.29 10.38
CA TRP A 552 24.01 15.33 8.94
C TRP A 552 24.62 16.67 8.50
N SER A 553 24.14 17.79 9.06
CA SER A 553 24.70 19.12 8.79
C SER A 553 26.11 19.27 9.34
N GLU A 554 26.36 18.75 10.55
CA GLU A 554 27.67 18.74 11.20
C GLU A 554 28.71 17.95 10.36
N TYR A 555 28.29 16.86 9.70
CA TYR A 555 29.16 16.14 8.78
C TYR A 555 29.61 17.02 7.61
N ILE A 556 28.67 17.67 6.93
CA ILE A 556 28.96 18.57 5.81
C ILE A 556 29.90 19.68 6.28
N HIS A 557 29.60 20.27 7.44
CA HIS A 557 30.41 21.32 8.05
C HIS A 557 31.87 20.90 8.31
N ARG A 558 32.09 19.70 8.89
CA ARG A 558 33.43 19.12 9.15
C ARG A 558 34.17 18.64 7.89
N SER A 559 33.46 18.50 6.78
CA SER A 559 34.02 18.00 5.51
C SER A 559 34.42 19.15 4.59
N GLU A 560 33.58 20.19 4.52
CA GLU A 560 33.76 21.35 3.62
C GLU A 560 34.30 22.61 4.34
N GLY A 561 34.43 22.59 5.67
CA GLY A 561 35.18 23.61 6.42
C GLY A 561 34.52 24.99 6.47
N LEU A 562 33.21 25.06 6.71
CA LEU A 562 32.44 26.32 6.75
C LEU A 562 32.55 27.12 8.08
N MET A 563 33.69 27.07 8.80
CA MET A 563 33.98 28.03 9.89
C MET A 563 35.00 29.08 9.45
N LYS A 564 34.72 30.34 9.73
CA LYS A 564 35.79 31.33 9.95
C LYS A 564 36.62 30.86 11.17
N GLY A 565 37.89 30.52 10.95
CA GLY A 565 38.89 30.44 12.04
C GLY A 565 39.47 29.06 12.37
N GLN A 566 39.09 27.96 11.69
CA GLN A 566 39.92 26.74 11.70
C GLN A 566 40.82 26.73 10.47
N PRO A 567 42.08 26.25 10.58
CA PRO A 567 42.97 26.18 9.42
C PRO A 567 42.31 25.27 8.38
N GLN A 568 41.97 25.85 7.24
CA GLN A 568 41.68 25.07 6.05
C GLN A 568 42.88 24.15 5.82
N LEU A 569 42.65 22.89 5.48
CA LEU A 569 43.71 22.00 4.98
C LEU A 569 44.41 22.53 3.70
N ALA A 570 43.99 23.71 3.21
CA ALA A 570 44.57 24.42 2.09
C ALA A 570 45.17 25.77 2.51
N GLU A 571 46.12 25.78 3.46
CA GLU A 571 47.12 26.86 3.46
C GLU A 571 48.25 26.50 2.48
N LYS A 572 48.06 26.92 1.23
CA LYS A 572 49.03 27.66 0.38
C LYS A 572 48.67 27.53 -1.11
N GLY A 573 48.02 28.57 -1.62
CA GLY A 573 48.48 29.24 -2.85
C GLY A 573 48.49 28.47 -4.17
N VAL A 574 47.59 27.52 -4.44
CA VAL A 574 47.31 27.06 -5.82
C VAL A 574 45.83 26.71 -5.96
N ILE A 575 45.10 27.42 -6.84
CA ILE A 575 43.68 27.17 -7.15
C ILE A 575 43.42 25.73 -7.63
N ALA A 576 44.48 25.01 -8.06
CA ALA A 576 44.45 23.62 -8.50
C ALA A 576 44.48 22.56 -7.36
N ASN A 577 44.61 22.94 -6.08
CA ASN A 577 44.75 22.01 -4.94
C ASN A 577 43.55 22.05 -3.96
N ARG A 578 42.35 22.43 -4.40
CA ARG A 578 41.16 22.16 -3.57
C ARG A 578 40.97 20.63 -3.50
N PRO A 579 40.92 20.01 -2.31
CA PRO A 579 40.55 18.61 -2.22
C PRO A 579 39.20 18.42 -2.89
N ALA A 580 39.05 17.31 -3.62
CA ALA A 580 37.77 17.00 -4.26
C ALA A 580 36.66 16.97 -3.19
N PRO A 581 35.49 17.59 -3.44
CA PRO A 581 34.39 17.63 -2.49
C PRO A 581 33.97 16.21 -2.08
N ASP A 582 33.61 16.03 -0.80
CA ASP A 582 33.37 14.69 -0.25
C ASP A 582 32.26 13.95 -1.02
N PRO A 583 32.52 12.75 -1.57
CA PRO A 583 31.57 12.03 -2.41
C PRO A 583 30.26 11.64 -1.72
N TYR A 584 30.15 11.74 -0.38
CA TYR A 584 28.91 11.48 0.37
C TYR A 584 27.95 12.67 0.42
N ILE A 585 28.41 13.89 0.13
CA ILE A 585 27.60 15.11 0.29
C ILE A 585 26.26 15.03 -0.46
N PRO A 586 26.19 14.61 -1.74
CA PRO A 586 24.90 14.51 -2.42
C PRO A 586 23.93 13.50 -1.78
N GLU A 587 24.44 12.39 -1.23
CA GLU A 587 23.60 11.39 -0.54
C GLU A 587 23.13 11.91 0.82
N ILE A 588 23.96 12.67 1.53
CA ILE A 588 23.58 13.30 2.80
C ILE A 588 22.52 14.37 2.56
N LEU A 589 22.69 15.21 1.53
CA LEU A 589 21.69 16.20 1.15
C LEU A 589 20.35 15.56 0.76
N LEU A 590 20.37 14.43 0.04
CA LEU A 590 19.14 13.66 -0.24
C LEU A 590 18.46 13.17 1.05
N ARG A 591 19.23 12.67 2.03
CA ARG A 591 18.67 12.27 3.34
C ARG A 591 18.08 13.46 4.07
N GLN A 592 18.77 14.61 4.09
CA GLN A 592 18.24 15.83 4.70
C GLN A 592 16.94 16.28 4.03
N ALA A 593 16.88 16.26 2.69
CA ALA A 593 15.67 16.57 1.94
C ALA A 593 14.52 15.62 2.29
N TRP A 594 14.79 14.32 2.41
CA TRP A 594 13.80 13.34 2.85
C TRP A 594 13.32 13.60 4.28
N ILE A 595 14.22 13.92 5.23
CA ILE A 595 13.84 14.26 6.61
C ILE A 595 13.01 15.56 6.65
N TYR A 596 13.38 16.59 5.89
CA TYR A 596 12.58 17.83 5.79
C TYR A 596 11.16 17.53 5.32
N ARG A 597 10.99 16.61 4.38
CA ARG A 597 9.66 16.15 3.94
C ARG A 597 8.91 15.38 5.04
N GLN A 598 9.59 14.54 5.83
CA GLN A 598 8.96 13.89 7.01
C GLN A 598 8.50 14.90 8.07
N LEU A 599 9.20 16.04 8.19
CA LEU A 599 8.84 17.16 9.08
C LEU A 599 7.80 18.13 8.48
N GLY A 600 7.26 17.86 7.29
CA GLY A 600 6.32 18.75 6.60
C GLY A 600 6.93 20.04 6.06
N GLN A 601 8.26 20.15 5.99
CA GLN A 601 8.98 21.34 5.50
C GLN A 601 9.27 21.22 4.00
N THR A 602 8.22 21.18 3.18
CA THR A 602 8.31 20.85 1.75
C THR A 602 9.19 21.81 0.95
N GLU A 603 9.09 23.13 1.19
CA GLU A 603 9.93 24.11 0.49
C GLU A 603 11.42 23.90 0.76
N ARG A 604 11.78 23.59 2.00
CA ARG A 604 13.17 23.24 2.37
C ARG A 604 13.60 21.95 1.71
N ALA A 605 12.74 20.93 1.69
CA ALA A 605 13.03 19.67 1.00
C ALA A 605 13.28 19.88 -0.52
N ILE A 606 12.52 20.77 -1.17
CA ILE A 606 12.72 21.14 -2.58
C ILE A 606 14.06 21.86 -2.74
N SER A 607 14.33 22.89 -1.93
CA SER A 607 15.59 23.64 -1.95
C SER A 607 16.80 22.71 -1.77
N THR A 608 16.77 21.83 -0.77
CA THR A 608 17.85 20.88 -0.52
C THR A 608 18.04 19.89 -1.67
N ASN A 609 16.97 19.49 -2.38
CA ASN A 609 17.11 18.69 -3.60
C ASN A 609 17.76 19.46 -4.76
N PHE A 610 17.56 20.76 -4.88
CA PHE A 610 18.34 21.58 -5.83
C PHE A 610 19.83 21.68 -5.40
N ASP A 611 20.12 21.69 -4.11
CA ASP A 611 21.49 21.61 -3.60
C ASP A 611 22.13 20.26 -3.95
N VAL A 612 21.38 19.15 -3.91
CA VAL A 612 21.84 17.83 -4.42
C VAL A 612 22.25 17.93 -5.89
N LEU A 613 21.43 18.54 -6.73
CA LEU A 613 21.73 18.71 -8.16
C LEU A 613 23.00 19.54 -8.36
N THR A 614 23.18 20.60 -7.58
CA THR A 614 24.39 21.42 -7.61
C THR A 614 25.62 20.61 -7.16
N ALA A 615 25.53 19.91 -6.03
CA ALA A 615 26.63 19.10 -5.49
C ALA A 615 27.02 17.94 -6.42
N THR A 616 26.05 17.28 -7.06
CA THR A 616 26.34 16.19 -8.01
C THR A 616 27.10 16.68 -9.25
N THR A 617 26.81 17.89 -9.77
CA THR A 617 27.56 18.43 -10.91
C THR A 617 29.03 18.65 -10.60
N GLN A 618 29.35 19.10 -9.37
CA GLN A 618 30.72 19.30 -8.91
C GLN A 618 31.52 17.99 -8.78
N GLN A 619 30.84 16.86 -8.59
CA GLN A 619 31.48 15.55 -8.35
C GLN A 619 31.61 14.65 -9.59
N LYS A 620 31.02 15.04 -10.74
CA LYS A 620 30.86 14.22 -11.97
C LYS A 620 32.15 13.57 -12.52
N ILE A 621 33.32 13.97 -12.05
CA ILE A 621 34.66 13.62 -12.57
C ILE A 621 35.06 12.16 -12.27
N THR A 622 34.46 11.46 -11.28
CA THR A 622 34.98 10.15 -10.80
C THR A 622 34.03 8.94 -10.93
N ASN A 623 32.70 9.10 -10.94
CA ASN A 623 31.73 7.98 -11.03
C ASN A 623 30.38 8.41 -11.65
N LEU A 624 30.32 8.50 -12.98
CA LEU A 624 29.17 9.04 -13.73
C LEU A 624 27.84 8.31 -13.43
N THR A 625 27.87 6.98 -13.27
CA THR A 625 26.65 6.18 -13.02
C THR A 625 26.02 6.52 -11.67
N ARG A 626 26.81 6.57 -10.59
CA ARG A 626 26.30 6.94 -9.26
C ARG A 626 25.69 8.33 -9.27
N PHE A 627 26.35 9.30 -9.88
CA PHE A 627 25.87 10.70 -9.92
C PHE A 627 24.59 10.86 -10.73
N ASN A 628 24.48 10.22 -11.90
CA ASN A 628 23.25 10.27 -12.70
C ASN A 628 22.06 9.72 -11.91
N ARG A 629 22.26 8.65 -11.14
CA ARG A 629 21.22 8.06 -10.30
C ARG A 629 20.81 8.95 -9.12
N ILE A 630 21.77 9.58 -8.44
CA ILE A 630 21.49 10.57 -7.37
C ILE A 630 20.71 11.75 -7.93
N ALA A 631 21.13 12.27 -9.08
CA ALA A 631 20.42 13.37 -9.74
C ALA A 631 18.99 12.96 -10.12
N ASN A 632 18.81 11.77 -10.72
CA ASN A 632 17.48 11.25 -11.05
C ASN A 632 16.58 11.15 -9.82
N LEU A 633 17.11 10.70 -8.69
CA LEU A 633 16.36 10.68 -7.43
C LEU A 633 15.97 12.10 -6.99
N ALA A 634 16.89 13.06 -7.01
CA ALA A 634 16.58 14.45 -6.64
C ALA A 634 15.47 15.05 -7.54
N TYR A 635 15.55 14.85 -8.86
CA TYR A 635 14.50 15.29 -9.79
C TYR A 635 13.15 14.64 -9.49
N SER A 636 13.15 13.35 -9.19
CA SER A 636 11.95 12.62 -8.81
C SER A 636 11.35 13.12 -7.50
N GLN A 637 12.18 13.36 -6.48
CA GLN A 637 11.75 13.89 -5.19
C GLN A 637 11.17 15.31 -5.32
N ILE A 638 11.74 16.16 -6.16
CA ILE A 638 11.18 17.49 -6.47
C ILE A 638 9.79 17.35 -7.11
N ALA A 639 9.65 16.47 -8.11
CA ALA A 639 8.37 16.24 -8.77
C ALA A 639 7.29 15.69 -7.81
N ASN A 640 7.67 14.73 -6.95
CA ASN A 640 6.79 14.18 -5.92
C ASN A 640 6.41 15.23 -4.87
N ALA A 641 7.33 16.10 -4.46
CA ALA A 641 7.06 17.16 -3.49
C ALA A 641 5.99 18.15 -4.01
N TYR A 642 6.14 18.60 -5.26
CA TYR A 642 5.11 19.45 -5.90
C TYR A 642 3.76 18.74 -6.00
N TYR A 643 3.74 17.44 -6.33
CA TYR A 643 2.49 16.67 -6.44
C TYR A 643 1.77 16.49 -5.09
N GLU A 644 2.51 16.14 -4.04
CA GLU A 644 1.92 15.70 -2.77
C GLU A 644 1.39 16.84 -1.91
N THR A 645 2.02 18.02 -1.99
CA THR A 645 1.58 19.20 -1.23
C THR A 645 0.93 20.25 -2.12
N ALA A 646 0.50 19.90 -3.32
CA ALA A 646 -0.18 20.83 -4.22
C ALA A 646 -1.56 21.21 -3.67
N GLU A 647 -1.68 22.45 -3.23
CA GLU A 647 -2.94 23.11 -2.89
C GLU A 647 -3.45 24.03 -4.01
N LEU A 648 -2.55 24.43 -4.92
CA LEU A 648 -2.80 25.38 -5.98
C LEU A 648 -2.61 24.76 -7.38
N PRO A 649 -3.33 25.25 -8.42
CA PRO A 649 -3.14 24.80 -9.80
C PRO A 649 -1.70 24.88 -10.28
N GLU A 650 -0.96 25.90 -9.89
CA GLU A 650 0.44 26.15 -10.27
C GLU A 650 1.38 25.06 -9.76
N SER A 651 1.14 24.55 -8.55
CA SER A 651 1.92 23.43 -7.99
C SER A 651 1.70 22.13 -8.77
N TYR A 652 0.47 21.89 -9.24
CA TYR A 652 0.20 20.78 -10.15
C TYR A 652 0.86 20.99 -11.50
N GLN A 653 0.92 22.22 -12.02
CA GLN A 653 1.61 22.52 -13.27
C GLN A 653 3.12 22.22 -13.18
N GLU A 654 3.78 22.63 -12.09
CA GLU A 654 5.18 22.26 -11.85
C GLU A 654 5.37 20.74 -11.79
N SER A 655 4.45 20.02 -11.13
CA SER A 655 4.49 18.55 -11.12
C SER A 655 4.35 17.95 -12.53
N ILE A 656 3.41 18.44 -13.34
CA ILE A 656 3.16 18.02 -14.72
C ILE A 656 4.41 18.22 -15.57
N ASP A 657 5.03 19.40 -15.49
CA ASP A 657 6.22 19.74 -16.28
C ASP A 657 7.41 18.86 -15.87
N ARG A 658 7.59 18.61 -14.57
CA ARG A 658 8.70 17.78 -14.07
C ARG A 658 8.54 16.32 -14.49
N PHE A 659 7.35 15.73 -14.34
CA PHE A 659 7.11 14.34 -14.77
C PHE A 659 7.22 14.20 -16.29
N SER A 660 6.68 15.14 -17.07
CA SER A 660 6.82 15.17 -18.53
C SER A 660 8.29 15.21 -18.97
N ASN A 661 9.11 16.03 -18.30
CA ASN A 661 10.55 16.11 -18.57
C ASN A 661 11.29 14.82 -18.19
N MET A 662 10.86 14.12 -17.14
CA MET A 662 11.46 12.82 -16.78
C MET A 662 11.22 11.79 -17.91
N LEU A 663 10.01 11.70 -18.45
CA LEU A 663 9.66 10.75 -19.51
C LEU A 663 10.44 10.98 -20.83
N ARG A 664 10.84 12.22 -21.13
CA ARG A 664 11.47 12.57 -22.42
C ARG A 664 12.98 12.34 -22.50
N GLY A 665 13.69 12.17 -21.39
CA GLY A 665 15.16 12.29 -21.44
C GLY A 665 15.96 11.61 -20.33
N ARG A 666 15.35 10.78 -19.48
CA ARG A 666 16.05 10.11 -18.38
C ARG A 666 16.11 8.60 -18.54
N GLN A 667 17.27 8.04 -18.20
CA GLN A 667 17.48 6.58 -18.09
C GLN A 667 17.15 6.10 -16.67
N GLU A 668 16.86 4.80 -16.52
CA GLU A 668 16.59 4.14 -15.22
C GLU A 668 15.39 4.71 -14.44
N ILE A 669 14.42 5.26 -15.17
CA ILE A 669 13.10 5.62 -14.63
C ILE A 669 12.12 4.46 -14.81
N ASP A 670 11.19 4.35 -13.88
CA ASP A 670 10.01 3.50 -14.04
C ASP A 670 8.97 4.29 -14.86
N HIS A 671 8.96 4.06 -16.17
CA HIS A 671 8.11 4.82 -17.09
C HIS A 671 6.63 4.72 -16.71
N THR A 672 6.18 3.53 -16.31
CA THR A 672 4.81 3.27 -15.87
C THR A 672 4.45 4.12 -14.65
N GLN A 673 5.28 4.12 -13.62
CA GLN A 673 5.02 4.86 -12.39
C GLN A 673 5.07 6.38 -12.59
N VAL A 674 6.04 6.87 -13.36
CA VAL A 674 6.18 8.31 -13.67
C VAL A 674 4.98 8.80 -14.48
N GLU A 675 4.57 8.05 -15.51
CA GLU A 675 3.44 8.41 -16.35
C GLU A 675 2.11 8.32 -15.59
N LEU A 676 1.93 7.31 -14.73
CA LEU A 676 0.75 7.23 -13.86
C LEU A 676 0.63 8.45 -12.94
N LYS A 677 1.75 8.92 -12.36
CA LYS A 677 1.76 10.16 -11.57
C LYS A 677 1.50 11.40 -12.42
N LEU A 678 2.02 11.46 -13.64
CA LEU A 678 1.69 12.53 -14.60
C LEU A 678 0.18 12.56 -14.88
N LEU A 679 -0.43 11.42 -15.21
CA LEU A 679 -1.87 11.32 -15.46
C LEU A 679 -2.69 11.75 -14.23
N ARG A 680 -2.28 11.31 -13.03
CA ARG A 680 -2.88 11.74 -11.74
C ARG A 680 -2.75 13.25 -11.52
N SER A 681 -1.59 13.84 -11.79
CA SER A 681 -1.36 15.29 -11.67
C SER A 681 -2.24 16.07 -12.65
N LEU A 682 -2.27 15.66 -13.92
CA LEU A 682 -3.13 16.24 -14.96
C LEU A 682 -4.61 16.18 -14.54
N PHE A 683 -5.09 15.03 -14.09
CA PHE A 683 -6.47 14.84 -13.65
C PHE A 683 -6.81 15.69 -12.39
N LYS A 684 -5.93 15.70 -11.37
CA LYS A 684 -6.15 16.48 -10.14
C LYS A 684 -6.10 17.99 -10.38
N SER A 685 -5.30 18.45 -11.34
CA SER A 685 -5.20 19.87 -11.70
C SER A 685 -6.57 20.46 -12.04
N ASP A 686 -7.43 19.71 -12.74
CA ASP A 686 -8.77 20.16 -13.13
C ASP A 686 -9.67 20.49 -11.92
N ASN A 687 -9.63 19.68 -10.87
CA ASN A 687 -10.43 19.93 -9.66
C ASN A 687 -10.02 21.25 -9.01
N GLN A 688 -8.71 21.49 -8.87
CA GLN A 688 -8.22 22.75 -8.29
C GLN A 688 -8.52 23.95 -9.19
N SER A 689 -8.35 23.81 -10.50
CA SER A 689 -8.74 24.85 -11.46
C SER A 689 -10.22 25.20 -11.36
N ARG A 690 -11.13 24.21 -11.24
CA ARG A 690 -12.57 24.46 -11.04
C ARG A 690 -12.86 25.15 -9.71
N GLN A 691 -12.19 24.77 -8.63
CA GLN A 691 -12.34 25.44 -7.35
C GLN A 691 -11.90 26.90 -7.43
N GLN A 692 -10.81 27.17 -8.14
CA GLN A 692 -10.32 28.52 -8.35
C GLN A 692 -11.28 29.35 -9.21
N ILE A 693 -11.81 28.80 -10.31
CA ILE A 693 -12.85 29.45 -11.11
C ILE A 693 -14.07 29.79 -10.24
N ARG A 694 -14.58 28.85 -9.42
CA ARG A 694 -15.71 29.12 -8.51
C ARG A 694 -15.41 30.20 -7.47
N ARG A 695 -14.16 30.30 -6.99
CA ARG A 695 -13.74 31.37 -6.07
C ARG A 695 -13.78 32.72 -6.78
N LEU A 696 -13.23 32.79 -7.99
CA LEU A 696 -13.23 33.99 -8.84
C LEU A 696 -14.66 34.42 -9.22
N GLU A 697 -15.54 33.48 -9.58
CA GLU A 697 -16.96 33.75 -9.86
C GLU A 697 -17.70 34.29 -8.63
N ARG A 698 -17.44 33.74 -7.44
CA ARG A 698 -18.02 34.25 -6.18
C ARG A 698 -17.51 35.65 -5.84
N GLN A 699 -16.23 35.93 -6.07
CA GLN A 699 -15.68 37.27 -5.91
C GLN A 699 -16.40 38.27 -6.82
N LEU A 700 -16.62 37.89 -8.08
CA LEU A 700 -17.36 38.72 -9.03
C LEU A 700 -18.82 38.95 -8.61
N GLU A 701 -19.51 37.90 -8.13
CA GLU A 701 -20.89 37.99 -7.67
C GLU A 701 -21.02 38.85 -6.39
N ASN A 702 -20.07 38.74 -5.46
CA ASN A 702 -20.03 39.59 -4.26
C ASN A 702 -19.79 41.05 -4.63
N ALA A 703 -18.81 41.34 -5.49
CA ALA A 703 -18.53 42.70 -5.96
C ALA A 703 -19.74 43.31 -6.72
N LYS A 704 -20.47 42.48 -7.47
CA LYS A 704 -21.71 42.89 -8.14
C LYS A 704 -22.83 43.21 -7.14
N ARG A 705 -22.98 42.44 -6.06
CA ARG A 705 -23.95 42.69 -5.00
C ARG A 705 -23.63 43.95 -4.21
N GLU A 706 -22.36 44.20 -3.91
CA GLU A 706 -21.90 45.43 -3.26
C GLU A 706 -22.21 46.66 -4.11
N LEU A 707 -21.99 46.58 -5.43
CA LEU A 707 -22.36 47.65 -6.37
C LEU A 707 -23.89 47.87 -6.41
N ALA A 708 -24.69 46.79 -6.34
CA ALA A 708 -26.15 46.87 -6.35
C ALA A 708 -26.76 47.50 -5.08
N GLN A 709 -26.01 47.59 -3.99
CA GLN A 709 -26.44 48.23 -2.74
C GLN A 709 -26.20 49.75 -2.72
N GLN A 710 -25.51 50.32 -3.73
CA GLN A 710 -25.23 51.76 -3.82
C GLN A 710 -26.33 52.53 -4.55
N GLN A 711 -26.58 53.79 -4.15
CA GLN A 711 -27.57 54.65 -4.81
C GLN A 711 -27.10 55.04 -6.22
N PRO A 712 -27.91 54.81 -7.27
CA PRO A 712 -27.52 55.14 -8.63
C PRO A 712 -27.44 56.66 -8.83
N GLY A 713 -26.31 57.15 -9.38
CA GLY A 713 -26.16 58.54 -9.86
C GLY A 713 -25.23 59.45 -9.06
N THR A 714 -24.60 58.99 -7.98
CA THR A 714 -23.57 59.77 -7.28
C THR A 714 -22.20 59.68 -7.99
N PRO A 715 -21.32 60.68 -7.88
CA PRO A 715 -19.95 60.61 -8.40
C PRO A 715 -19.16 59.40 -7.89
N GLU A 716 -19.40 59.01 -6.64
CA GLU A 716 -18.81 57.81 -6.03
C GLU A 716 -19.34 56.51 -6.66
N ALA A 717 -20.64 56.43 -6.99
CA ALA A 717 -21.21 55.27 -7.69
C ALA A 717 -20.65 55.11 -9.12
N ILE A 718 -20.32 56.22 -9.80
CA ILE A 718 -19.69 56.19 -11.13
C ILE A 718 -18.24 55.68 -11.03
N LEU A 719 -17.48 56.17 -10.04
CA LEU A 719 -16.10 55.71 -9.80
C LEU A 719 -16.06 54.22 -9.44
N GLN A 720 -16.95 53.77 -8.54
CA GLN A 720 -17.05 52.37 -8.13
C GLN A 720 -17.47 51.44 -9.28
N ARG A 721 -18.33 51.92 -10.18
CA ARG A 721 -18.69 51.19 -11.39
C ARG A 721 -17.50 50.99 -12.34
N ASN A 722 -16.66 52.00 -12.53
CA ASN A 722 -15.44 51.88 -13.33
C ASN A 722 -14.42 50.92 -12.70
N ILE A 723 -14.25 50.98 -11.37
CA ILE A 723 -13.41 50.04 -10.62
C ILE A 723 -13.92 48.60 -10.79
N PHE A 724 -15.23 48.38 -10.64
CA PHE A 724 -15.86 47.09 -10.85
C PHE A 724 -15.68 46.57 -12.29
N GLU A 725 -15.81 47.42 -13.31
CA GLU A 725 -15.60 46.99 -14.70
C GLU A 725 -14.16 46.57 -14.98
N ASN A 726 -13.18 47.26 -14.41
CA ASN A 726 -11.77 46.87 -14.51
C ASN A 726 -11.51 45.54 -13.78
N GLU A 727 -12.05 45.39 -12.57
CA GLU A 727 -11.91 44.17 -11.79
C GLU A 727 -12.61 42.97 -12.45
N ARG A 728 -13.79 43.20 -13.03
CA ARG A 728 -14.51 42.21 -13.85
C ARG A 728 -13.66 41.76 -15.04
N LYS A 729 -13.02 42.69 -15.77
CA LYS A 729 -12.15 42.34 -16.89
C LYS A 729 -10.93 41.54 -16.43
N ARG A 730 -10.31 41.90 -15.31
CA ARG A 730 -9.19 41.15 -14.69
C ARG A 730 -9.61 39.72 -14.36
N ILE A 731 -10.70 39.56 -13.60
CA ILE A 731 -11.21 38.25 -13.17
C ILE A 731 -11.60 37.37 -14.36
N LEU A 732 -12.30 37.93 -15.36
CA LEU A 732 -12.65 37.17 -16.58
C LEU A 732 -11.41 36.76 -17.39
N GLY A 733 -10.39 37.62 -17.44
CA GLY A 733 -9.10 37.28 -18.05
C GLY A 733 -8.40 36.12 -17.34
N GLU A 734 -8.39 36.13 -16.00
CA GLU A 734 -7.84 35.04 -15.19
C GLU A 734 -8.60 33.73 -15.40
N ILE A 735 -9.94 33.76 -15.42
CA ILE A 735 -10.77 32.58 -15.74
C ILE A 735 -10.42 32.03 -17.13
N ALA A 736 -10.30 32.89 -18.14
CA ALA A 736 -9.98 32.47 -19.50
C ALA A 736 -8.59 31.79 -19.60
N ILE A 737 -7.58 32.29 -18.85
CA ILE A 737 -6.27 31.64 -18.77
C ILE A 737 -6.39 30.25 -18.15
N ILE A 738 -7.11 30.14 -17.02
CA ILE A 738 -7.32 28.86 -16.33
C ILE A 738 -8.06 27.86 -17.23
N GLU A 739 -9.07 28.30 -17.99
CA GLU A 739 -9.82 27.46 -18.92
C GLU A 739 -8.96 26.97 -20.10
N LYS A 740 -8.09 27.84 -20.62
CA LYS A 740 -7.12 27.46 -21.65
C LYS A 740 -6.17 26.38 -21.13
N THR A 741 -5.56 26.58 -19.97
CA THR A 741 -4.66 25.58 -19.36
C THR A 741 -5.40 24.27 -19.04
N ARG A 742 -6.65 24.33 -18.57
CA ARG A 742 -7.47 23.11 -18.39
C ARG A 742 -7.60 22.33 -19.70
N SER A 743 -7.90 23.00 -20.82
CA SER A 743 -8.09 22.36 -22.12
C SER A 743 -6.80 21.72 -22.64
N GLU A 744 -5.66 22.39 -22.44
CA GLU A 744 -4.32 21.87 -22.74
C GLU A 744 -4.00 20.62 -21.89
N ASN A 745 -4.27 20.68 -20.59
CA ASN A 745 -4.05 19.55 -19.68
C ASN A 745 -4.94 18.35 -20.01
N TRP A 746 -6.21 18.56 -20.40
CA TRP A 746 -7.08 17.49 -20.88
C TRP A 746 -6.57 16.83 -22.16
N THR A 747 -6.02 17.63 -23.08
CA THR A 747 -5.41 17.12 -24.32
C THR A 747 -4.20 16.25 -24.01
N GLN A 748 -3.31 16.71 -23.13
CA GLN A 748 -2.15 15.93 -22.68
C GLN A 748 -2.56 14.64 -21.96
N LEU A 749 -3.59 14.70 -21.10
CA LEU A 749 -4.10 13.53 -20.38
C LEU A 749 -4.59 12.46 -21.37
N LYS A 750 -5.36 12.87 -22.38
CA LYS A 750 -5.86 11.99 -23.45
C LYS A 750 -4.70 11.34 -24.22
N ASP A 751 -3.71 12.14 -24.63
CA ASP A 751 -2.59 11.65 -25.43
C ASP A 751 -1.71 10.66 -24.64
N HIS A 752 -1.36 10.98 -23.39
CA HIS A 752 -0.59 10.08 -22.53
C HIS A 752 -1.35 8.81 -22.15
N ALA A 753 -2.64 8.90 -21.82
CA ALA A 753 -3.44 7.72 -21.50
C ALA A 753 -3.58 6.78 -22.71
N THR A 754 -3.75 7.34 -23.91
CA THR A 754 -3.80 6.57 -25.16
C THR A 754 -2.47 5.89 -25.45
N ALA A 755 -1.36 6.63 -25.33
CA ALA A 755 -0.02 6.07 -25.51
C ALA A 755 0.29 4.96 -24.50
N PHE A 756 -0.13 5.12 -23.25
CA PHE A 756 -0.03 4.10 -22.21
C PHE A 756 -0.76 2.83 -22.66
N ILE A 757 -2.06 2.91 -22.96
CA ILE A 757 -2.88 1.75 -23.33
C ILE A 757 -2.32 1.05 -24.58
N ASN A 758 -1.91 1.80 -25.61
CA ASN A 758 -1.41 1.23 -26.86
C ASN A 758 -0.11 0.43 -26.67
N ARG A 759 0.86 0.96 -25.91
CA ARG A 759 2.13 0.25 -25.64
C ARG A 759 1.90 -1.13 -25.01
N TYR A 760 0.91 -1.23 -24.13
CA TYR A 760 0.63 -2.46 -23.40
C TYR A 760 -0.24 -3.47 -24.15
N SER A 761 -0.86 -3.06 -25.27
CA SER A 761 -1.55 -3.99 -26.16
C SER A 761 -0.59 -4.83 -27.02
N GLU A 762 0.68 -4.41 -27.14
CA GLU A 762 1.67 -5.03 -28.03
C GLU A 762 2.76 -5.83 -27.28
N GLU A 763 3.14 -5.47 -26.04
CA GLU A 763 4.40 -5.96 -25.41
C GLU A 763 4.27 -6.59 -24.00
N GLN A 764 3.10 -7.12 -23.62
CA GLN A 764 2.70 -7.68 -22.30
C GLN A 764 1.93 -6.66 -21.43
N PRO A 765 0.64 -6.91 -21.12
CA PRO A 765 -0.20 -5.91 -20.47
C PRO A 765 0.08 -5.80 -18.96
N ASP A 766 0.40 -4.59 -18.49
CA ASP A 766 0.35 -4.25 -17.05
C ASP A 766 -1.11 -3.99 -16.65
N LEU A 767 -1.83 -5.09 -16.41
CA LEU A 767 -3.26 -5.10 -16.13
C LEU A 767 -3.62 -4.41 -14.80
N ARG A 768 -2.64 -4.02 -13.97
CA ARG A 768 -2.89 -3.46 -12.63
C ARG A 768 -3.48 -2.06 -12.69
N TYR A 769 -2.96 -1.21 -13.58
CA TYR A 769 -3.35 0.20 -13.68
C TYR A 769 -4.21 0.49 -14.91
N ASP A 770 -4.42 -0.49 -15.79
CA ASP A 770 -5.16 -0.32 -17.04
C ASP A 770 -6.57 0.26 -16.80
N GLY A 771 -7.29 -0.23 -15.78
CA GLY A 771 -8.59 0.33 -15.39
C GLY A 771 -8.53 1.82 -15.00
N GLU A 772 -7.55 2.23 -14.19
CA GLU A 772 -7.37 3.63 -13.77
C GLU A 772 -7.00 4.53 -14.97
N VAL A 773 -6.09 4.06 -15.82
CA VAL A 773 -5.64 4.81 -17.02
C VAL A 773 -6.77 4.94 -18.03
N ARG A 774 -7.55 3.88 -18.27
CA ARG A 774 -8.76 3.94 -19.11
C ARG A 774 -9.78 4.93 -18.57
N TYR A 775 -9.99 4.95 -17.26
CA TYR A 775 -10.85 5.96 -16.65
C TYR A 775 -10.36 7.38 -16.95
N TYR A 776 -9.06 7.66 -16.82
CA TYR A 776 -8.52 8.97 -17.20
C TYR A 776 -8.70 9.30 -18.68
N GLN A 777 -8.51 8.32 -19.57
CA GLN A 777 -8.75 8.48 -21.00
C GLN A 777 -10.22 8.87 -21.28
N ILE A 778 -11.17 8.16 -20.69
CA ILE A 778 -12.62 8.44 -20.82
C ILE A 778 -12.94 9.85 -20.33
N MET A 779 -12.42 10.23 -19.16
CA MET A 779 -12.65 11.56 -18.60
C MET A 779 -12.06 12.67 -19.47
N ALA A 780 -10.90 12.43 -20.09
CA ALA A 780 -10.29 13.36 -21.02
C ALA A 780 -11.10 13.50 -22.32
N HIS A 781 -11.53 12.39 -22.92
CA HIS A 781 -12.37 12.42 -24.12
C HIS A 781 -13.69 13.15 -23.87
N LYS A 782 -14.29 12.95 -22.70
CA LYS A 782 -15.49 13.67 -22.30
C LYS A 782 -15.26 15.17 -22.14
N ALA A 783 -14.15 15.58 -21.51
CA ALA A 783 -13.81 16.99 -21.37
C ALA A 783 -13.52 17.69 -22.71
N LEU A 784 -13.20 16.90 -23.75
CA LEU A 784 -12.90 17.34 -25.11
C LEU A 784 -14.05 17.03 -26.10
N ASP A 785 -15.25 16.74 -25.59
CA ASP A 785 -16.47 16.49 -26.38
C ASP A 785 -16.35 15.35 -27.44
N ASN A 786 -15.62 14.28 -27.11
CA ASN A 786 -15.44 13.11 -27.98
C ASN A 786 -16.28 11.91 -27.49
N GLU A 787 -17.59 11.99 -27.73
CA GLU A 787 -18.61 11.08 -27.20
C GLU A 787 -18.45 9.62 -27.65
N GLU A 788 -17.97 9.37 -28.87
CA GLU A 788 -17.81 8.00 -29.37
C GLU A 788 -16.73 7.23 -28.60
N HIS A 789 -15.62 7.89 -28.27
CA HIS A 789 -14.54 7.29 -27.49
C HIS A 789 -14.97 7.07 -26.03
N VAL A 790 -15.78 7.97 -25.47
CA VAL A 790 -16.38 7.80 -24.14
C VAL A 790 -17.24 6.53 -24.10
N ARG A 791 -18.11 6.33 -25.10
CA ARG A 791 -18.98 5.16 -25.17
C ARG A 791 -18.18 3.86 -25.23
N ARG A 792 -17.25 3.73 -26.18
CA ARG A 792 -16.43 2.52 -26.35
C ARG A 792 -15.55 2.25 -25.12
N GLY A 793 -14.94 3.28 -24.55
CA GLY A 793 -14.11 3.13 -23.34
C GLY A 793 -14.92 2.66 -22.13
N MET A 794 -16.16 3.14 -21.99
CA MET A 794 -17.07 2.70 -20.94
C MET A 794 -17.51 1.25 -21.13
N GLU A 795 -17.81 0.81 -22.36
CA GLU A 795 -18.13 -0.60 -22.68
C GLU A 795 -17.00 -1.52 -22.18
N VAL A 796 -15.75 -1.22 -22.54
CA VAL A 796 -14.57 -2.01 -22.11
C VAL A 796 -14.38 -2.02 -20.60
N LEU A 797 -14.55 -0.88 -19.93
CA LEU A 797 -14.28 -0.76 -18.48
C LEU A 797 -15.34 -1.48 -17.62
N LEU A 798 -16.56 -1.60 -18.13
CA LEU A 798 -17.67 -2.25 -17.43
C LEU A 798 -17.77 -3.78 -17.68
N GLU A 799 -17.08 -4.30 -18.70
CA GLU A 799 -17.02 -5.74 -19.00
C GLU A 799 -16.07 -6.52 -18.07
N ILE A 800 -16.53 -7.64 -17.51
CA ILE A 800 -15.80 -8.43 -16.48
C ILE A 800 -14.71 -9.33 -17.08
N GLU A 801 -14.90 -9.80 -18.31
CA GLU A 801 -14.06 -10.83 -18.94
C GLU A 801 -12.66 -10.34 -19.30
N SER A 802 -12.44 -9.01 -19.32
CA SER A 802 -11.16 -8.38 -19.66
C SER A 802 -10.15 -8.36 -18.50
N THR A 803 -10.58 -8.68 -17.27
CA THR A 803 -9.73 -8.52 -16.07
C THR A 803 -9.19 -9.87 -15.55
N PRO A 804 -7.86 -10.04 -15.44
CA PRO A 804 -7.28 -11.23 -14.82
C PRO A 804 -7.69 -11.35 -13.35
N GLU A 805 -7.90 -12.57 -12.87
CA GLU A 805 -8.46 -12.87 -11.55
C GLU A 805 -7.73 -12.18 -10.40
N GLU A 806 -6.40 -12.09 -10.49
CA GLU A 806 -5.54 -11.53 -9.46
C GLU A 806 -5.68 -10.00 -9.32
N LEU A 807 -6.25 -9.33 -10.33
CA LEU A 807 -6.40 -7.87 -10.38
C LEU A 807 -7.86 -7.41 -10.40
N ARG A 808 -8.82 -8.35 -10.36
CA ARG A 808 -10.26 -8.04 -10.38
C ARG A 808 -10.67 -7.08 -9.28
N GLN A 809 -10.09 -7.16 -8.09
CA GLN A 809 -10.45 -6.27 -6.99
C GLN A 809 -10.08 -4.80 -7.26
N ALA A 810 -8.88 -4.55 -7.79
CA ALA A 810 -8.42 -3.20 -8.14
C ALA A 810 -9.27 -2.59 -9.27
N TRP A 811 -9.57 -3.42 -10.28
CA TRP A 811 -10.43 -3.02 -11.39
C TRP A 811 -11.88 -2.78 -10.94
N PHE A 812 -12.39 -3.63 -10.06
CA PHE A 812 -13.72 -3.50 -9.50
C PHE A 812 -13.90 -2.21 -8.71
N ALA A 813 -12.93 -1.83 -7.87
CA ALA A 813 -12.96 -0.54 -7.17
C ALA A 813 -13.01 0.63 -8.15
N THR A 814 -12.24 0.55 -9.25
CA THR A 814 -12.28 1.55 -10.32
C THR A 814 -13.66 1.59 -10.99
N ARG A 815 -14.23 0.43 -11.33
CA ARG A 815 -15.57 0.30 -11.91
C ARG A 815 -16.65 0.94 -11.04
N VAL A 816 -16.62 0.69 -9.73
CA VAL A 816 -17.54 1.31 -8.78
C VAL A 816 -17.47 2.83 -8.85
N ARG A 817 -16.26 3.40 -8.84
CA ARG A 817 -16.06 4.84 -8.98
C ARG A 817 -16.61 5.37 -10.31
N VAL A 818 -16.34 4.69 -11.42
CA VAL A 818 -16.82 5.11 -12.75
C VAL A 818 -18.36 5.15 -12.78
N VAL A 819 -19.03 4.12 -12.25
CA VAL A 819 -20.49 4.08 -12.20
C VAL A 819 -21.06 5.24 -11.38
N ILE A 820 -20.43 5.58 -10.25
CA ILE A 820 -20.81 6.75 -9.44
C ILE A 820 -20.65 8.06 -10.24
N ASP A 821 -19.55 8.21 -10.98
CA ASP A 821 -19.31 9.42 -11.78
C ASP A 821 -20.27 9.56 -12.97
N VAL A 822 -20.66 8.46 -13.59
CA VAL A 822 -21.71 8.43 -14.62
C VAL A 822 -23.05 8.88 -14.04
N ALA A 823 -23.42 8.35 -12.87
CA ALA A 823 -24.64 8.75 -12.19
C ALA A 823 -24.64 10.25 -11.82
N ASN A 824 -23.50 10.75 -11.32
CA ASN A 824 -23.31 12.17 -11.01
C ASN A 824 -23.42 13.06 -12.25
N LEU A 825 -22.94 12.60 -13.41
CA LEU A 825 -23.08 13.32 -14.67
C LEU A 825 -24.55 13.43 -15.07
N LEU A 826 -25.24 12.29 -15.15
CA LEU A 826 -26.64 12.23 -15.55
C LEU A 826 -27.50 13.14 -14.66
N PHE A 827 -27.25 13.10 -13.35
CA PHE A 827 -27.86 14.02 -12.40
C PHE A 827 -27.55 15.49 -12.72
N SER A 828 -26.28 15.83 -12.95
CA SER A 828 -25.85 17.19 -13.21
C SER A 828 -26.44 17.77 -14.50
N GLU A 829 -26.51 16.98 -15.57
CA GLU A 829 -27.14 17.36 -16.85
C GLU A 829 -28.63 17.61 -16.66
N ALA A 830 -29.31 16.72 -15.94
CA ALA A 830 -30.73 16.88 -15.63
C ALA A 830 -30.98 18.19 -14.86
N VAL A 831 -30.17 18.48 -13.84
CA VAL A 831 -30.26 19.73 -13.08
C VAL A 831 -30.04 20.96 -13.97
N LYS A 832 -29.04 20.94 -14.85
CA LYS A 832 -28.79 22.06 -15.77
C LYS A 832 -29.96 22.28 -16.73
N ALA A 833 -30.48 21.23 -17.33
CA ALA A 833 -31.62 21.30 -18.26
C ALA A 833 -32.86 21.86 -17.56
N GLU A 834 -33.11 21.45 -16.31
CA GLU A 834 -34.22 21.95 -15.50
C GLU A 834 -34.06 23.44 -15.18
N ILE A 835 -32.86 23.89 -14.80
CA ILE A 835 -32.59 25.32 -14.59
C ILE A 835 -32.87 26.10 -15.88
N HIS A 836 -32.41 25.62 -17.04
CA HIS A 836 -32.66 26.29 -18.32
C HIS A 836 -34.16 26.38 -18.63
N ARG A 837 -34.91 25.31 -18.36
CA ARG A 837 -36.38 25.31 -18.50
C ARG A 837 -37.04 26.35 -17.60
N THR A 838 -36.67 26.41 -16.32
CA THR A 838 -37.26 27.37 -15.37
C THR A 838 -36.95 28.84 -15.68
N LEU A 839 -35.88 29.10 -16.44
CA LEU A 839 -35.50 30.45 -16.89
C LEU A 839 -36.21 30.89 -18.19
N GLN A 840 -36.94 29.98 -18.86
CA GLN A 840 -37.76 30.35 -20.03
C GLN A 840 -38.99 31.17 -19.59
N PRO A 841 -39.47 32.13 -20.40
CA PRO A 841 -40.68 32.89 -20.09
C PRO A 841 -41.92 31.98 -20.10
N ASN A 842 -42.74 32.08 -19.04
CA ASN A 842 -43.90 31.22 -18.77
C ASN A 842 -43.58 29.71 -18.71
N PRO A 843 -42.69 29.26 -17.81
CA PRO A 843 -42.44 27.83 -17.66
C PRO A 843 -43.68 27.17 -17.06
N ASP A 844 -44.15 26.07 -17.65
CA ASP A 844 -45.24 25.28 -17.07
C ASP A 844 -44.74 24.58 -15.79
N PRO A 845 -45.22 24.97 -14.60
CA PRO A 845 -44.78 24.37 -13.34
C PRO A 845 -45.33 22.94 -13.15
N ALA A 846 -46.32 22.52 -13.95
CA ALA A 846 -46.88 21.16 -13.92
C ALA A 846 -46.15 20.19 -14.86
N ALA A 847 -45.27 20.68 -15.75
CA ALA A 847 -44.57 19.84 -16.70
C ALA A 847 -43.53 18.92 -16.02
N PRO A 848 -43.41 17.65 -16.45
CA PRO A 848 -42.42 16.71 -15.91
C PRO A 848 -41.00 17.24 -16.08
N HIS A 849 -40.10 16.86 -15.16
CA HIS A 849 -38.71 17.31 -15.14
C HIS A 849 -38.03 17.21 -16.53
N ALA A 850 -37.25 18.23 -16.91
CA ALA A 850 -36.73 18.41 -18.27
C ALA A 850 -35.98 17.18 -18.83
N LEU A 851 -35.22 16.49 -17.99
CA LEU A 851 -34.56 15.21 -18.31
C LEU A 851 -34.86 14.15 -17.25
N ALA A 852 -36.13 13.75 -17.13
CA ALA A 852 -36.55 12.73 -16.16
C ALA A 852 -35.86 11.36 -16.36
N GLU A 853 -35.56 10.98 -17.61
CA GLU A 853 -34.88 9.72 -17.92
C GLU A 853 -33.45 9.68 -17.38
N ASN A 854 -32.71 10.79 -17.46
CA ASN A 854 -31.37 10.90 -16.88
C ASN A 854 -31.39 10.72 -15.36
N LEU A 855 -32.39 11.26 -14.66
CA LEU A 855 -32.55 11.06 -13.22
C LEU A 855 -32.87 9.59 -12.88
N ARG A 856 -33.73 8.92 -13.65
CA ARG A 856 -34.04 7.51 -13.45
C ARG A 856 -32.83 6.62 -13.71
N ALA A 857 -32.06 6.90 -14.76
CA ALA A 857 -30.80 6.20 -15.03
C ALA A 857 -29.77 6.44 -13.92
N ALA A 858 -29.65 7.67 -13.41
CA ALA A 858 -28.77 7.98 -12.28
C ALA A 858 -29.15 7.16 -11.02
N ILE A 859 -30.45 7.05 -10.70
CA ILE A 859 -30.93 6.21 -9.59
C ILE A 859 -30.47 4.76 -9.75
N LEU A 860 -30.64 4.16 -10.94
CA LEU A 860 -30.22 2.77 -11.21
C LEU A 860 -28.72 2.59 -10.98
N TYR A 861 -27.89 3.52 -11.44
CA TYR A 861 -26.44 3.45 -11.25
C TYR A 861 -26.03 3.68 -9.79
N TYR A 862 -26.68 4.59 -9.07
CA TYR A 862 -26.43 4.75 -7.62
C TYR A 862 -26.85 3.50 -6.84
N GLN A 863 -27.96 2.85 -7.19
CA GLN A 863 -28.37 1.58 -6.59
C GLN A 863 -27.37 0.46 -6.88
N TRP A 864 -26.87 0.39 -8.11
CA TRP A 864 -25.79 -0.54 -8.44
C TRP A 864 -24.54 -0.25 -7.59
N ALA A 865 -24.12 1.01 -7.46
CA ALA A 865 -22.98 1.38 -6.62
C ALA A 865 -23.20 1.04 -5.14
N LEU A 866 -24.41 1.23 -4.61
CA LEU A 866 -24.79 0.85 -3.25
C LEU A 866 -24.62 -0.65 -2.98
N ASN A 867 -24.83 -1.52 -3.98
CA ASN A 867 -24.64 -2.96 -3.82
C ASN A 867 -23.15 -3.36 -3.73
N HIS A 868 -22.26 -2.52 -4.27
CA HIS A 868 -20.86 -2.85 -4.46
C HIS A 868 -19.89 -2.05 -3.56
N ASP A 869 -20.30 -0.88 -3.03
CA ASP A 869 -19.53 -0.08 -2.06
C ASP A 869 -20.21 -0.06 -0.69
N GLN A 870 -19.78 -0.94 0.22
CA GLN A 870 -20.33 -1.06 1.57
C GLN A 870 -19.72 -0.08 2.58
N ALA A 871 -18.92 0.90 2.17
CA ALA A 871 -18.38 1.89 3.09
C ALA A 871 -19.51 2.75 3.69
N TYR A 872 -19.56 2.88 5.01
CA TYR A 872 -20.63 3.60 5.73
C TYR A 872 -20.89 5.01 5.18
N ARG A 873 -19.84 5.78 4.89
CA ARG A 873 -19.96 7.10 4.26
C ARG A 873 -20.61 7.02 2.88
N SER A 874 -20.14 6.11 2.02
CA SER A 874 -20.68 5.94 0.67
C SER A 874 -22.16 5.56 0.71
N GLN A 875 -22.54 4.64 1.61
CA GLN A 875 -23.93 4.20 1.80
C GLN A 875 -24.88 5.37 2.11
N ILE A 876 -24.45 6.32 2.94
CA ILE A 876 -25.23 7.54 3.24
C ILE A 876 -25.27 8.49 2.04
N MET A 877 -24.11 8.78 1.44
CA MET A 877 -24.01 9.78 0.37
C MET A 877 -24.74 9.33 -0.90
N LEU A 878 -24.67 8.04 -1.26
CA LEU A 878 -25.36 7.49 -2.44
C LEU A 878 -26.88 7.49 -2.25
N ARG A 879 -27.40 7.11 -1.07
CA ARG A 879 -28.83 7.24 -0.75
C ARG A 879 -29.30 8.69 -0.80
N GLN A 880 -28.47 9.63 -0.36
CA GLN A 880 -28.78 11.05 -0.48
C GLN A 880 -28.93 11.49 -1.95
N GLN A 881 -28.05 11.02 -2.84
CA GLN A 881 -28.18 11.33 -4.27
C GLN A 881 -29.45 10.70 -4.87
N ILE A 882 -29.81 9.47 -4.48
CA ILE A 882 -31.06 8.83 -4.88
C ILE A 882 -32.27 9.66 -4.42
N ALA A 883 -32.30 10.08 -3.16
CA ALA A 883 -33.37 10.91 -2.61
C ALA A 883 -33.51 12.24 -3.37
N PHE A 884 -32.39 12.89 -3.72
CA PHE A 884 -32.39 14.12 -4.52
C PHE A 884 -32.90 13.93 -5.95
N CYS A 885 -32.69 12.76 -6.55
CA CYS A 885 -33.27 12.39 -7.85
C CYS A 885 -34.78 12.19 -7.71
N GLN A 886 -35.23 11.44 -6.71
CA GLN A 886 -36.64 11.15 -6.46
C GLN A 886 -37.45 12.42 -6.17
N GLU A 887 -36.93 13.35 -5.36
CA GLU A 887 -37.57 14.65 -5.12
C GLU A 887 -37.79 15.44 -6.41
N ARG A 888 -36.80 15.44 -7.32
CA ARG A 888 -36.86 16.13 -8.62
C ARG A 888 -37.81 15.45 -9.60
N LEU A 889 -37.97 14.14 -9.49
CA LEU A 889 -38.98 13.37 -10.22
C LEU A 889 -40.38 13.50 -9.62
N ASN A 890 -40.55 14.25 -8.52
CA ASN A 890 -41.80 14.37 -7.76
C ASN A 890 -42.31 13.04 -7.18
N GLU A 891 -41.41 12.07 -6.97
CA GLU A 891 -41.65 10.77 -6.36
C GLU A 891 -41.59 10.87 -4.83
N GLN A 892 -42.54 11.63 -4.26
CA GLN A 892 -42.46 12.10 -2.87
C GLN A 892 -42.41 10.98 -1.82
N GLU A 893 -43.17 9.89 -2.00
CA GLU A 893 -43.16 8.75 -1.06
C GLU A 893 -41.84 7.97 -1.15
N ALA A 894 -41.25 7.83 -2.34
CA ALA A 894 -39.95 7.19 -2.53
C ALA A 894 -38.82 8.04 -1.93
N ALA A 895 -38.86 9.36 -2.16
CA ALA A 895 -37.92 10.30 -1.56
C ALA A 895 -38.00 10.30 -0.03
N LYS A 896 -39.22 10.27 0.53
CA LYS A 896 -39.45 10.15 1.98
C LYS A 896 -38.76 8.90 2.53
N LYS A 897 -39.02 7.72 1.93
CA LYS A 897 -38.39 6.46 2.33
C LYS A 897 -36.86 6.54 2.30
N SER A 898 -36.28 7.08 1.23
CA SER A 898 -34.82 7.23 1.13
C SER A 898 -34.24 8.16 2.20
N PHE A 899 -34.96 9.23 2.59
CA PHE A 899 -34.53 10.11 3.68
C PHE A 899 -34.67 9.46 5.07
N GLU A 900 -35.69 8.63 5.28
CA GLU A 900 -35.83 7.81 6.49
C GLU A 900 -34.65 6.83 6.62
N GLU A 901 -34.30 6.12 5.55
CA GLU A 901 -33.14 5.22 5.51
C GLU A 901 -31.83 5.96 5.82
N ILE A 902 -31.66 7.21 5.36
CA ILE A 902 -30.47 8.02 5.68
C ILE A 902 -30.41 8.37 7.17
N ASN A 903 -31.55 8.74 7.78
CA ASN A 903 -31.62 9.04 9.20
C ASN A 903 -31.30 7.80 10.04
N GLU A 904 -31.89 6.67 9.68
CA GLU A 904 -31.63 5.35 10.27
C GLU A 904 -30.16 4.97 10.22
N LEU A 905 -29.52 5.10 9.05
CA LEU A 905 -28.08 4.88 8.91
C LEU A 905 -27.28 5.78 9.85
N CYS A 906 -27.65 7.06 9.95
CA CYS A 906 -26.97 7.99 10.85
C CYS A 906 -27.15 7.66 12.35
N GLU A 907 -28.12 6.82 12.71
CA GLU A 907 -28.30 6.31 14.08
C GLU A 907 -27.51 5.03 14.35
N MET A 908 -27.17 4.27 13.31
CA MET A 908 -26.45 3.01 13.39
C MET A 908 -25.04 3.19 13.98
N HIS A 909 -24.30 4.22 13.54
CA HIS A 909 -22.97 4.57 14.04
C HIS A 909 -22.88 6.05 14.42
N PRO A 910 -23.44 6.47 15.57
CA PRO A 910 -23.53 7.88 15.94
C PRO A 910 -22.14 8.50 16.18
N SER A 911 -21.18 7.71 16.65
CA SER A 911 -19.79 8.13 16.89
C SER A 911 -19.00 8.39 15.60
N ASP A 912 -19.45 7.87 14.45
CA ASP A 912 -18.73 7.96 13.16
C ASP A 912 -19.20 9.13 12.29
N LEU A 913 -20.17 9.92 12.78
CA LEU A 913 -20.67 11.10 12.06
C LEU A 913 -19.64 12.23 12.06
N ASN A 914 -18.87 12.32 10.98
CA ASN A 914 -17.99 13.47 10.73
C ASN A 914 -18.81 14.75 10.40
N PRO A 915 -18.19 15.96 10.37
CA PRO A 915 -18.93 17.21 10.13
C PRO A 915 -19.78 17.21 8.86
N THR A 916 -19.32 16.55 7.78
CA THR A 916 -20.11 16.40 6.56
C THR A 916 -21.35 15.54 6.79
N LEU A 917 -21.22 14.39 7.45
CA LEU A 917 -22.34 13.49 7.72
C LEU A 917 -23.33 14.11 8.72
N LYS A 918 -22.85 14.91 9.67
CA LYS A 918 -23.73 15.70 10.55
C LYS A 918 -24.56 16.71 9.77
N MET A 919 -23.96 17.39 8.79
CA MET A 919 -24.69 18.29 7.89
C MET A 919 -25.70 17.53 7.02
N VAL A 920 -25.32 16.34 6.52
CA VAL A 920 -26.26 15.46 5.78
C VAL A 920 -27.44 15.09 6.65
N LYS A 921 -27.22 14.63 7.89
CA LYS A 921 -28.30 14.31 8.85
C LYS A 921 -29.24 15.49 9.08
N MET A 922 -28.69 16.68 9.30
CA MET A 922 -29.48 17.91 9.49
C MET A 922 -30.32 18.25 8.25
N LEU A 923 -29.70 18.20 7.06
CA LEU A 923 -30.39 18.48 5.79
C LEU A 923 -31.49 17.45 5.51
N THR A 924 -31.23 16.17 5.79
CA THR A 924 -32.19 15.08 5.67
C THR A 924 -33.40 15.33 6.55
N GLY A 925 -33.19 15.69 7.84
CA GLY A 925 -34.28 16.06 8.75
C GLY A 925 -35.15 17.19 8.21
N PHE A 926 -34.53 18.30 7.77
CA PHE A 926 -35.25 19.43 7.19
C PHE A 926 -36.05 19.05 5.93
N ARG A 927 -35.50 18.20 5.06
CA ARG A 927 -36.20 17.75 3.84
C ARG A 927 -37.34 16.80 4.15
N LEU A 928 -37.17 15.89 5.11
CA LEU A 928 -38.21 14.97 5.56
C LEU A 928 -39.43 15.74 6.07
N GLU A 929 -39.24 16.70 6.98
CA GLU A 929 -40.34 17.54 7.50
C GLU A 929 -41.09 18.28 6.39
N ASN A 930 -40.36 18.79 5.39
CA ASN A 930 -40.97 19.48 4.25
C ASN A 930 -41.73 18.52 3.33
N LEU A 931 -41.23 17.31 3.12
CA LEU A 931 -41.91 16.28 2.34
C LEU A 931 -43.19 15.81 3.03
N GLU A 932 -43.16 15.59 4.33
CA GLU A 932 -44.34 15.21 5.12
C GLU A 932 -45.44 16.26 5.04
N LYS A 933 -45.09 17.55 5.18
CA LYS A 933 -46.02 18.66 4.97
C LYS A 933 -46.63 18.65 3.57
N LYS A 934 -45.82 18.44 2.53
CA LYS A 934 -46.29 18.38 1.13
C LYS A 934 -47.21 17.18 0.86
N ILE A 935 -46.87 16.01 1.41
CA ILE A 935 -47.68 14.79 1.29
C ILE A 935 -49.03 14.99 2.01
N GLN A 936 -49.00 15.57 3.21
CA GLN A 936 -50.23 15.87 3.96
C GLN A 936 -51.11 16.88 3.22
N GLN A 937 -50.55 17.99 2.71
CA GLN A 937 -51.28 18.97 1.91
C GLN A 937 -51.93 18.36 0.66
N LYS A 938 -51.25 17.43 -0.03
CA LYS A 938 -51.84 16.69 -1.16
C LYS A 938 -52.97 15.76 -0.73
N ARG A 939 -52.86 15.09 0.42
CA ARG A 939 -53.93 14.25 0.97
C ARG A 939 -55.16 15.09 1.33
N ASP A 940 -54.95 16.24 1.97
CA ASP A 940 -56.01 17.16 2.37
C ASP A 940 -56.71 17.79 1.14
N ALA A 941 -55.95 18.17 0.10
CA ALA A 941 -56.50 18.68 -1.16
C ALA A 941 -57.31 17.62 -1.93
N LYS A 942 -56.94 16.33 -1.83
CA LYS A 942 -57.66 15.22 -2.47
C LYS A 942 -58.94 14.82 -1.70
N ASN A 943 -59.03 15.19 -0.43
CA ASN A 943 -60.17 14.94 0.46
C ASN A 943 -61.15 16.13 0.54
N GLN A 944 -60.90 17.24 -0.18
CA GLN A 944 -61.90 18.28 -0.34
C GLN A 944 -63.03 17.77 -1.25
N PRO A 945 -64.31 17.86 -0.82
CA PRO A 945 -65.43 17.50 -1.69
C PRO A 945 -65.41 18.42 -2.91
N THR A 946 -65.36 17.83 -4.11
CA THR A 946 -65.69 18.53 -5.34
C THR A 946 -67.12 19.04 -5.22
N ASN A 947 -67.28 20.34 -5.04
CA ASN A 947 -68.58 21.00 -5.19
C ASN A 947 -69.08 20.71 -6.62
N PRO A 948 -70.26 20.12 -6.80
CA PRO A 948 -70.88 20.04 -8.11
C PRO A 948 -71.52 21.40 -8.39
N ASP A 949 -70.85 22.25 -9.17
CA ASP A 949 -71.47 23.34 -9.90
C ASP A 949 -71.14 23.21 -11.40
#